data_AF-A0A674EA84-F1
#
_entry.id   AF-A0A674EA84-F1
#
_cell.length_a   1.000
_cell.length_b   1.000
_cell.length_c   1.000
_cell.angle_alpha   90.00
_cell.angle_beta   90.00
_cell.angle_gamma   90.00
#
_symmetry.space_group_name_H-M   'P 1'
#
loop_
_entity.id
_entity.type
_entity.pdbx_description
1 polymer ?
#
loop_
_entity_poly.entity_id
_entity_poly.type
_entity_poly.pdbx_seq_one_letter_code
_entity_poly.pdbx_strand_id
1 'polypeptide(L)'
;MTGEKKVSVINGKPEDALDFESANDKKPVNERGHWNNKIEFVLSVAGEIIGLGNVWRFPYLCYKNGGGAFFVPYIIFFICCGIPVFFLETALGQFTSEGGITCWRKCCPLFEGIGYATQVIVAHLNVYYVVILSWAIFYLFNCFTTELPWASCDHYWNTENCVDFQRNGTNFTFNPNATSPVVEFWERRVLKISSGIEHIGKLRWELALCLALAWVICYFCIWKGPKSTGKVVYVTATFPYAMLLVLLIRGVTLPGAWEGIKFYLYPDISRLSDPQVWVDAGTQIFFSYAICLGCLTALGSYNSYDNNCYRDCIMLCCLNSGTSFVAGFAIFSVLGFMALEQGVPIEAVAESGPGLAFIAYPKAVTMMPLSPLWACLFFMMLIFLGLDSQFVCVESLVTAVIDMYPETFRRGYRREMLILGLSICSFFVGLIMLTEGGMYVFQLFDSYAASGMCLLFVAIFESICIGWVYGSDRFYMNIEDMIGYRPAIFIKWCWMLLTPGICAGIFLFFLIKYKPLKYNNVYIYPDWGYGIGWMMALSSMVCIPLGVIIQLWKTPGSFSEVSLTLRLMLLIHYQSITQSTFSEVSLTLRLMLLIHYQSITQSTFSEVSLTLRLMLLIVTLIVTLIVTLIVTLIVTLIVTLIVTLIVTLIVTLIVTLIVTLIVTLIVTLIVTLIVTLIVTLIVTLIVTLIVTLIVTLIVTLIVTLIADSHTDSHADSHIDCHADSHADSHADSHTDSHADSHTDCHADSHIDCHADSHADSHADCHADSHADSHADSHADSHIDSHTDSPTPVSLSAH
;
A
#
# COMPACT_ATOMS: atom_id res chain seq x y z
N MET A 1 -35.82 -9.60 29.72
CA MET A 1 -35.82 -10.87 30.50
C MET A 1 -36.44 -11.95 29.62
N THR A 2 -35.97 -13.19 29.53
CA THR A 2 -34.71 -13.89 29.90
C THR A 2 -34.78 -15.24 29.15
N GLY A 3 -33.72 -15.86 28.65
CA GLY A 3 -32.30 -15.52 28.77
C GLY A 3 -31.47 -16.76 29.16
N GLU A 4 -31.48 -17.81 28.34
CA GLU A 4 -30.70 -19.03 28.60
C GLU A 4 -29.39 -19.06 27.80
N LYS A 5 -28.32 -19.51 28.45
CA LYS A 5 -26.96 -19.60 27.91
C LYS A 5 -26.70 -21.02 27.41
N LYS A 6 -25.96 -21.17 26.31
CA LYS A 6 -25.24 -22.44 26.05
C LYS A 6 -24.22 -22.64 27.16
N VAL A 7 -24.30 -23.77 27.85
CA VAL A 7 -23.35 -24.21 28.88
C VAL A 7 -22.30 -25.12 28.24
N SER A 8 -21.05 -24.96 28.65
CA SER A 8 -19.92 -25.83 28.27
C SER A 8 -19.89 -27.10 29.13
N VAL A 9 -19.38 -28.20 28.57
CA VAL A 9 -19.11 -29.44 29.31
C VAL A 9 -17.65 -29.81 29.15
N ILE A 10 -16.95 -29.96 30.28
CA ILE A 10 -15.54 -30.37 30.38
C ILE A 10 -15.41 -31.39 31.54
N ASN A 11 -14.58 -32.41 31.33
CA ASN A 11 -14.08 -33.41 32.30
C ASN A 11 -15.08 -34.40 32.94
N GLY A 12 -15.05 -35.64 32.44
CA GLY A 12 -14.83 -36.81 33.30
C GLY A 12 -13.31 -37.07 33.44
N LYS A 13 -12.87 -37.77 34.49
CA LYS A 13 -11.43 -37.97 34.84
C LYS A 13 -10.99 -39.46 34.65
N PRO A 14 -9.75 -39.89 35.00
CA PRO A 14 -8.99 -40.83 34.18
C PRO A 14 -8.95 -42.26 34.73
N GLU A 15 -8.58 -43.22 33.89
CA GLU A 15 -7.87 -44.44 34.32
C GLU A 15 -7.12 -45.08 33.13
N ASP A 16 -6.17 -45.96 33.45
CA ASP A 16 -5.39 -46.87 32.59
C ASP A 16 -4.63 -46.29 31.39
N ALA A 17 -3.43 -45.79 31.67
CA ALA A 17 -2.35 -45.69 30.68
C ALA A 17 -1.69 -47.06 30.44
N LEU A 18 -1.54 -47.44 29.17
CA LEU A 18 -0.60 -48.47 28.71
C LEU A 18 0.09 -47.96 27.45
N ASP A 19 1.29 -47.40 27.62
CA ASP A 19 2.00 -46.69 26.56
C ASP A 19 2.51 -47.63 25.47
N PHE A 20 2.09 -47.36 24.23
CA PHE A 20 2.82 -47.75 23.03
C PHE A 20 3.53 -46.52 22.46
N GLU A 21 4.62 -46.11 23.11
CA GLU A 21 5.56 -45.13 22.57
C GLU A 21 6.26 -45.67 21.30
N SER A 22 5.58 -45.57 20.16
CA SER A 22 6.27 -45.53 18.87
C SER A 22 6.76 -44.11 18.64
N ALA A 23 8.04 -43.87 18.94
CA ALA A 23 8.67 -42.55 18.86
C ALA A 23 8.64 -41.98 17.43
N ASN A 24 7.63 -41.18 17.13
CA ASN A 24 7.45 -40.48 15.88
C ASN A 24 7.83 -39.01 16.11
N ASP A 25 9.13 -38.75 16.22
CA ASP A 25 9.77 -37.48 16.65
C ASP A 25 9.59 -36.35 15.62
N LYS A 26 8.33 -35.98 15.39
CA LYS A 26 7.86 -35.03 14.40
C LYS A 26 7.14 -33.91 15.14
N LYS A 27 7.76 -32.73 15.15
CA LYS A 27 7.14 -31.50 15.68
C LYS A 27 5.70 -31.36 15.16
N PRO A 28 4.76 -30.91 16.01
CA PRO A 28 3.35 -30.80 15.64
C PRO A 28 3.17 -29.92 14.41
N VAL A 29 2.09 -30.18 13.67
CA VAL A 29 1.67 -29.35 12.54
C VAL A 29 0.98 -28.11 13.13
N ASN A 30 1.54 -26.94 12.87
CA ASN A 30 0.95 -25.67 13.27
C ASN A 30 -0.37 -25.45 12.51
N GLU A 31 -1.36 -24.87 13.19
CA GLU A 31 -2.63 -24.47 12.59
C GLU A 31 -2.45 -23.37 11.52
N ARG A 32 -3.48 -23.18 10.68
CA ARG A 32 -3.50 -22.08 9.70
C ARG A 32 -3.45 -20.74 10.45
N GLY A 33 -2.69 -19.78 9.93
CA GLY A 33 -2.78 -18.40 10.41
C GLY A 33 -4.15 -17.81 10.09
N HIS A 34 -4.60 -16.86 10.92
CA HIS A 34 -5.75 -16.01 10.68
C HIS A 34 -5.39 -14.56 11.04
N TRP A 35 -6.12 -13.59 10.50
CA TRP A 35 -6.03 -12.19 10.91
C TRP A 35 -6.43 -12.04 12.40
N ASN A 36 -5.73 -11.22 13.18
CA ASN A 36 -6.09 -11.04 14.60
C ASN A 36 -7.33 -10.14 14.75
N ASN A 37 -7.60 -9.29 13.76
CA ASN A 37 -8.81 -8.49 13.66
C ASN A 37 -9.09 -8.09 12.19
N LYS A 38 -10.30 -7.59 11.92
CA LYS A 38 -10.74 -7.22 10.56
C LYS A 38 -10.00 -6.01 9.95
N ILE A 39 -9.44 -5.12 10.75
CA ILE A 39 -8.68 -3.96 10.25
C ILE A 39 -7.34 -4.43 9.65
N GLU A 40 -6.72 -5.47 10.21
CA GLU A 40 -5.50 -6.07 9.64
C GLU A 40 -5.75 -6.63 8.23
N PHE A 41 -6.88 -7.31 8.00
CA PHE A 41 -7.29 -7.73 6.66
C PHE A 41 -7.53 -6.54 5.73
N VAL A 42 -8.36 -5.58 6.14
CA VAL A 42 -8.74 -4.43 5.30
C VAL A 42 -7.53 -3.56 4.93
N LEU A 43 -6.59 -3.32 5.85
CA LEU A 43 -5.36 -2.60 5.55
C LEU A 43 -4.39 -3.41 4.68
N SER A 44 -4.30 -4.74 4.86
CA SER A 44 -3.46 -5.59 4.01
C SER A 44 -3.96 -5.64 2.56
N VAL A 45 -5.28 -5.73 2.35
CA VAL A 45 -5.85 -5.66 0.99
C VAL A 45 -5.78 -4.23 0.43
N ALA A 46 -5.94 -3.20 1.25
CA ALA A 46 -5.77 -1.82 0.80
C ALA A 46 -4.33 -1.54 0.34
N GLY A 47 -3.30 -2.01 1.06
CA GLY A 47 -1.90 -1.86 0.68
C GLY A 47 -1.51 -2.63 -0.59
N GLU A 48 -2.06 -3.82 -0.81
CA GLU A 48 -1.88 -4.57 -2.07
C GLU A 48 -2.39 -3.75 -3.28
N ILE A 49 -3.64 -3.27 -3.21
CA ILE A 49 -4.34 -2.67 -4.36
C ILE A 49 -4.12 -1.15 -4.50
N ILE A 50 -3.37 -0.55 -3.59
CA ILE A 50 -3.02 0.87 -3.60
C ILE A 50 -1.51 0.96 -3.51
N GLY A 51 -0.88 0.59 -4.63
CA GLY A 51 0.55 0.64 -4.83
C GLY A 51 0.96 1.79 -5.74
N LEU A 52 2.13 1.63 -6.36
CA LEU A 52 2.72 2.64 -7.25
C LEU A 52 1.79 3.00 -8.44
N GLY A 53 1.07 2.01 -8.98
CA GLY A 53 0.17 2.14 -10.14
C GLY A 53 -0.87 3.25 -10.01
N ASN A 54 -1.39 3.47 -8.80
CA ASN A 54 -2.39 4.49 -8.49
C ASN A 54 -1.83 5.91 -8.62
N VAL A 55 -0.53 6.08 -8.34
CA VAL A 55 0.16 7.37 -8.33
C VAL A 55 0.81 7.67 -9.68
N TRP A 56 1.53 6.72 -10.27
CA TRP A 56 2.37 6.99 -11.46
C TRP A 56 1.81 6.52 -12.81
N ARG A 57 0.73 5.72 -12.81
CA ARG A 57 0.21 5.08 -14.04
C ARG A 57 -1.20 5.53 -14.34
N PHE A 58 -2.10 5.48 -13.36
CA PHE A 58 -3.48 5.96 -13.55
C PHE A 58 -3.54 7.43 -14.04
N PRO A 59 -2.86 8.41 -13.43
CA PRO A 59 -2.97 9.81 -13.89
C PRO A 59 -2.42 10.02 -15.31
N TYR A 60 -1.29 9.39 -15.62
CA TYR A 60 -0.71 9.41 -16.97
C TYR A 60 -1.66 8.82 -18.01
N LEU A 61 -2.31 7.69 -17.70
CA LEU A 61 -3.29 7.06 -18.58
C LEU A 61 -4.55 7.91 -18.78
N CYS A 62 -5.02 8.65 -17.76
CA CYS A 62 -6.10 9.62 -17.92
C CYS A 62 -5.75 10.65 -18.99
N TYR A 63 -4.66 11.40 -18.83
CA TYR A 63 -4.20 12.42 -19.78
C TYR A 63 -4.04 11.85 -21.21
N LYS A 64 -3.21 10.80 -21.37
CA LYS A 64 -2.91 10.14 -22.66
C LYS A 64 -4.18 9.72 -23.44
N ASN A 65 -5.24 9.38 -22.72
CA ASN A 65 -6.45 8.78 -23.28
C ASN A 65 -7.67 9.72 -23.25
N GLY A 66 -7.42 11.04 -23.21
CA GLY A 66 -8.46 12.07 -23.40
C GLY A 66 -8.98 12.69 -22.10
N GLY A 67 -8.14 12.72 -21.05
CA GLY A 67 -8.45 13.34 -19.75
C GLY A 67 -9.73 12.78 -19.15
N GLY A 68 -10.74 13.65 -18.97
CA GLY A 68 -12.05 13.29 -18.44
C GLY A 68 -12.79 12.20 -19.23
N ALA A 69 -12.46 12.00 -20.51
CA ALA A 69 -13.08 10.95 -21.33
C ALA A 69 -12.66 9.53 -20.88
N PHE A 70 -11.43 9.34 -20.37
CA PHE A 70 -10.92 8.04 -19.92
C PHE A 70 -11.74 7.41 -18.78
N PHE A 71 -12.45 8.22 -17.99
CA PHE A 71 -13.31 7.73 -16.91
C PHE A 71 -14.49 6.90 -17.43
N VAL A 72 -14.94 7.08 -18.68
CA VAL A 72 -16.01 6.28 -19.29
C VAL A 72 -15.64 4.79 -19.33
N PRO A 73 -14.60 4.35 -20.07
CA PRO A 73 -14.23 2.94 -20.10
C PRO A 73 -13.72 2.46 -18.73
N TYR A 74 -13.00 3.30 -17.98
CA TYR A 74 -12.51 2.93 -16.65
C TYR A 74 -13.66 2.54 -15.69
N ILE A 75 -14.76 3.31 -15.68
CA ILE A 75 -15.94 3.02 -14.84
C ILE A 75 -16.72 1.79 -15.35
N ILE A 76 -16.79 1.59 -16.68
CA ILE A 76 -17.36 0.36 -17.25
C ILE A 76 -16.54 -0.87 -16.80
N PHE A 77 -15.20 -0.79 -16.80
CA PHE A 77 -14.34 -1.86 -16.29
C PHE A 77 -14.45 -2.06 -14.79
N PHE A 78 -14.47 -0.98 -14.00
CA PHE A 78 -14.68 -1.01 -12.55
C PHE A 78 -15.96 -1.77 -12.16
N ILE A 79 -17.09 -1.46 -12.82
CA ILE A 79 -18.40 -2.05 -12.52
C ILE A 79 -18.55 -3.47 -13.10
N CYS A 80 -18.15 -3.70 -14.36
CA CYS A 80 -18.41 -4.96 -15.06
C CYS A 80 -17.31 -6.02 -14.95
N CYS A 81 -16.10 -5.65 -14.48
CA CYS A 81 -14.96 -6.57 -14.33
C CYS A 81 -14.28 -6.45 -12.96
N GLY A 82 -13.91 -5.23 -12.53
CA GLY A 82 -13.16 -4.97 -11.29
C GLY A 82 -13.87 -5.50 -10.04
N ILE A 83 -15.02 -4.92 -9.66
CA ILE A 83 -15.79 -5.37 -8.49
C ILE A 83 -16.17 -6.86 -8.60
N PRO A 84 -16.68 -7.38 -9.74
CA PRO A 84 -16.99 -8.80 -9.87
C PRO A 84 -15.81 -9.76 -9.64
N VAL A 85 -14.66 -9.56 -10.27
CA VAL A 85 -13.52 -10.49 -10.15
C VAL A 85 -12.87 -10.37 -8.77
N PHE A 86 -12.70 -9.16 -8.26
CA PHE A 86 -12.20 -8.91 -6.90
C PHE A 86 -13.04 -9.65 -5.85
N PHE A 87 -14.37 -9.57 -5.97
CA PHE A 87 -15.27 -10.29 -5.08
C PHE A 87 -15.24 -11.80 -5.28
N LEU A 88 -15.08 -12.28 -6.54
CA LEU A 88 -14.92 -13.70 -6.85
C LEU A 88 -13.70 -14.29 -6.14
N GLU A 89 -12.50 -13.73 -6.34
CA GLU A 89 -11.27 -14.22 -5.70
C GLU A 89 -11.35 -14.17 -4.18
N THR A 90 -11.80 -13.04 -3.62
CA THR A 90 -11.90 -12.86 -2.16
C THR A 90 -12.89 -13.85 -1.53
N ALA A 91 -14.06 -14.04 -2.14
CA ALA A 91 -15.07 -14.99 -1.67
C ALA A 91 -14.65 -16.46 -1.88
N LEU A 92 -13.95 -16.77 -2.98
CA LEU A 92 -13.41 -18.10 -3.24
C LEU A 92 -12.33 -18.49 -2.21
N GLY A 93 -11.43 -17.54 -1.88
CA GLY A 93 -10.42 -17.71 -0.83
C GLY A 93 -11.07 -17.96 0.54
N GLN A 94 -11.99 -17.09 0.96
CA GLN A 94 -12.68 -17.21 2.25
C GLN A 94 -13.51 -18.50 2.36
N PHE A 95 -14.28 -18.85 1.32
CA PHE A 95 -15.10 -20.07 1.28
C PHE A 95 -14.26 -21.35 1.38
N THR A 96 -13.15 -21.41 0.65
CA THR A 96 -12.31 -22.63 0.63
C THR A 96 -11.34 -22.73 1.79
N SER A 97 -10.98 -21.60 2.42
CA SER A 97 -9.89 -21.45 3.40
C SER A 97 -8.55 -22.02 2.89
N GLU A 98 -8.26 -21.75 1.61
CA GLU A 98 -7.11 -22.26 0.85
C GLU A 98 -6.47 -21.17 -0.02
N GLY A 99 -5.17 -21.30 -0.27
CA GLY A 99 -4.42 -20.48 -1.22
C GLY A 99 -4.75 -20.76 -2.70
N GLY A 100 -4.17 -19.94 -3.57
CA GLY A 100 -4.54 -19.80 -5.00
C GLY A 100 -4.44 -21.04 -5.90
N ILE A 101 -3.90 -22.18 -5.44
CA ILE A 101 -3.91 -23.45 -6.18
C ILE A 101 -4.92 -24.45 -5.58
N THR A 102 -4.92 -24.59 -4.25
CA THR A 102 -5.78 -25.55 -3.55
C THR A 102 -7.25 -25.15 -3.54
N CYS A 103 -7.57 -23.85 -3.65
CA CYS A 103 -8.94 -23.38 -3.85
C CYS A 103 -9.56 -23.93 -5.16
N TRP A 104 -8.88 -23.78 -6.31
CA TRP A 104 -9.32 -24.29 -7.60
C TRP A 104 -9.36 -25.83 -7.61
N ARG A 105 -8.40 -26.51 -6.96
CA ARG A 105 -8.45 -27.97 -6.78
C ARG A 105 -9.70 -28.43 -6.02
N LYS A 106 -10.17 -27.70 -5.00
CA LYS A 106 -11.42 -28.01 -4.27
C LYS A 106 -12.67 -27.69 -5.09
N CYS A 107 -12.71 -26.53 -5.77
CA CYS A 107 -13.91 -26.07 -6.47
C CYS A 107 -14.09 -26.70 -7.86
N CYS A 108 -13.06 -26.73 -8.70
CA CYS A 108 -13.11 -27.35 -10.02
C CYS A 108 -11.74 -27.94 -10.42
N PRO A 109 -11.45 -29.21 -10.10
CA PRO A 109 -10.16 -29.86 -10.35
C PRO A 109 -9.66 -29.74 -11.81
N LEU A 110 -10.57 -29.74 -12.79
CA LEU A 110 -10.28 -29.59 -14.21
C LEU A 110 -9.57 -28.26 -14.53
N PHE A 111 -9.92 -27.20 -13.80
CA PHE A 111 -9.37 -25.85 -13.94
C PHE A 111 -8.32 -25.51 -12.88
N GLU A 112 -7.73 -26.50 -12.20
CA GLU A 112 -6.56 -26.30 -11.30
C GLU A 112 -5.40 -25.56 -12.00
N GLY A 113 -5.31 -25.67 -13.33
CA GLY A 113 -4.38 -24.91 -14.18
C GLY A 113 -4.48 -23.38 -14.05
N ILE A 114 -5.64 -22.84 -13.64
CA ILE A 114 -5.82 -21.41 -13.31
C ILE A 114 -4.91 -21.03 -12.14
N GLY A 115 -4.91 -21.83 -11.07
CA GLY A 115 -4.09 -21.56 -9.89
C GLY A 115 -2.59 -21.55 -10.22
N TYR A 116 -2.11 -22.48 -11.05
CA TYR A 116 -0.72 -22.42 -11.49
C TYR A 116 -0.44 -21.20 -12.37
N ALA A 117 -1.38 -20.78 -13.23
CA ALA A 117 -1.23 -19.57 -14.04
C ALA A 117 -1.06 -18.31 -13.18
N THR A 118 -1.90 -18.12 -12.15
CA THR A 118 -1.78 -16.96 -11.25
C THR A 118 -0.47 -16.97 -10.47
N GLN A 119 -0.06 -18.13 -9.95
CA GLN A 119 1.21 -18.24 -9.22
C GLN A 119 2.45 -18.03 -10.12
N VAL A 120 2.39 -18.37 -11.41
CA VAL A 120 3.46 -18.04 -12.37
C VAL A 120 3.51 -16.53 -12.64
N ILE A 121 2.38 -15.83 -12.74
CA ILE A 121 2.36 -14.37 -12.89
C ILE A 121 2.95 -13.69 -11.64
N VAL A 122 2.50 -14.12 -10.45
CA VAL A 122 3.03 -13.63 -9.16
C VAL A 122 4.52 -13.92 -8.98
N ALA A 123 5.02 -15.08 -9.43
CA ALA A 123 6.45 -15.38 -9.42
C ALA A 123 7.28 -14.41 -10.27
N HIS A 124 6.75 -13.96 -11.43
CA HIS A 124 7.40 -12.93 -12.24
C HIS A 124 7.32 -11.55 -11.58
N LEU A 125 6.15 -11.14 -11.06
CA LEU A 125 5.95 -9.89 -10.31
C LEU A 125 6.95 -9.75 -9.16
N ASN A 126 7.05 -10.78 -8.31
CA ASN A 126 7.94 -10.83 -7.15
C ASN A 126 9.41 -10.55 -7.50
N VAL A 127 9.84 -10.87 -8.72
CA VAL A 127 11.23 -10.72 -9.19
C VAL A 127 11.51 -9.32 -9.73
N TYR A 128 10.55 -8.66 -10.40
CA TYR A 128 10.78 -7.34 -11.02
C TYR A 128 10.23 -6.15 -10.23
N TYR A 129 9.12 -6.29 -9.51
CA TYR A 129 8.50 -5.17 -8.78
C TYR A 129 9.41 -4.67 -7.65
N VAL A 130 10.08 -5.58 -6.94
CA VAL A 130 11.12 -5.29 -5.93
C VAL A 130 12.29 -4.44 -6.44
N VAL A 131 12.57 -4.44 -7.75
CA VAL A 131 13.62 -3.59 -8.37
C VAL A 131 13.25 -2.10 -8.23
N ILE A 132 11.95 -1.77 -8.23
CA ILE A 132 11.48 -0.39 -8.04
C ILE A 132 11.76 0.09 -6.61
N LEU A 133 11.57 -0.78 -5.62
CA LEU A 133 11.91 -0.49 -4.22
C LEU A 133 13.42 -0.26 -4.09
N SER A 134 14.25 -1.03 -4.80
CA SER A 134 15.70 -0.80 -4.86
C SER A 134 16.07 0.59 -5.41
N TRP A 135 15.36 1.09 -6.43
CA TRP A 135 15.54 2.45 -6.93
C TRP A 135 15.05 3.50 -5.92
N ALA A 136 13.88 3.32 -5.31
CA ALA A 136 13.34 4.26 -4.32
C ALA A 136 14.22 4.35 -3.05
N ILE A 137 14.76 3.23 -2.57
CA ILE A 137 15.74 3.18 -1.47
C ILE A 137 17.03 3.91 -1.87
N PHE A 138 17.53 3.72 -3.11
CA PHE A 138 18.71 4.45 -3.58
C PHE A 138 18.48 5.97 -3.60
N TYR A 139 17.34 6.44 -4.13
CA TYR A 139 16.99 7.86 -4.10
C TYR A 139 16.82 8.39 -2.67
N LEU A 140 16.18 7.63 -1.76
CA LEU A 140 16.03 8.01 -0.35
C LEU A 140 17.40 8.23 0.32
N PHE A 141 18.38 7.34 0.11
CA PHE A 141 19.74 7.55 0.63
C PHE A 141 20.44 8.79 0.04
N ASN A 142 20.08 9.20 -1.18
CA ASN A 142 20.57 10.43 -1.81
C ASN A 142 19.78 11.70 -1.39
N CYS A 143 18.76 11.58 -0.53
CA CYS A 143 18.03 12.74 0.03
C CYS A 143 18.70 13.35 1.28
N PHE A 144 19.66 12.67 1.92
CA PHE A 144 20.30 13.13 3.16
C PHE A 144 21.43 14.13 2.89
N THR A 145 21.07 15.29 2.34
CA THR A 145 21.97 16.34 1.84
C THR A 145 21.30 17.72 1.93
N THR A 146 22.08 18.80 1.88
CA THR A 146 21.56 20.18 1.79
C THR A 146 21.03 20.51 0.40
N GLU A 147 21.70 20.02 -0.64
CA GLU A 147 21.29 20.17 -2.05
C GLU A 147 21.15 18.79 -2.69
N LEU A 148 20.05 18.57 -3.42
CA LEU A 148 19.75 17.27 -4.01
C LEU A 148 20.68 16.97 -5.20
N PRO A 149 21.23 15.75 -5.35
CA PRO A 149 22.24 15.46 -6.39
C PRO A 149 21.73 15.53 -7.84
N TRP A 150 20.42 15.67 -8.02
CA TRP A 150 19.77 15.85 -9.32
C TRP A 150 19.32 17.30 -9.58
N ALA A 151 19.62 18.24 -8.68
CA ALA A 151 19.30 19.66 -8.85
C ALA A 151 20.22 20.34 -9.88
N SER A 152 21.53 20.10 -9.81
CA SER A 152 22.58 20.78 -10.58
C SER A 152 23.35 19.84 -11.52
N CYS A 153 24.00 20.44 -12.51
CA CYS A 153 24.84 19.74 -13.51
C CYS A 153 26.31 19.56 -13.07
N ASP A 154 26.68 19.96 -11.85
CA ASP A 154 28.07 20.11 -11.42
C ASP A 154 28.67 18.80 -10.84
N HIS A 155 28.28 17.63 -11.38
CA HIS A 155 28.67 16.31 -10.88
C HIS A 155 29.42 15.45 -11.90
N TYR A 156 30.22 14.48 -11.43
CA TYR A 156 31.10 13.63 -12.26
C TYR A 156 30.37 12.75 -13.29
N TRP A 157 29.05 12.62 -13.21
CA TRP A 157 28.21 11.85 -14.15
C TRP A 157 27.56 12.72 -15.23
N ASN A 158 27.60 14.05 -15.10
CA ASN A 158 27.00 14.96 -16.05
C ASN A 158 27.85 15.15 -17.31
N THR A 159 27.23 15.64 -18.39
CA THR A 159 27.92 16.02 -19.62
C THR A 159 27.85 17.52 -19.90
N GLU A 160 28.68 17.99 -20.84
CA GLU A 160 28.66 19.36 -21.36
C GLU A 160 27.31 19.76 -22.00
N ASN A 161 26.39 18.81 -22.25
CA ASN A 161 25.03 19.06 -22.72
C ASN A 161 24.00 19.14 -21.58
N CYS A 162 24.41 19.06 -20.31
CA CYS A 162 23.54 19.26 -19.17
C CYS A 162 23.22 20.75 -19.00
N VAL A 163 21.94 21.09 -18.90
CA VAL A 163 21.47 22.47 -18.72
C VAL A 163 20.61 22.56 -17.46
N ASP A 164 20.98 23.47 -16.55
CA ASP A 164 20.07 23.88 -15.48
C ASP A 164 19.09 24.95 -15.96
N PHE A 165 17.84 24.51 -16.14
CA PHE A 165 16.71 25.33 -16.55
C PHE A 165 16.29 26.40 -15.50
N GLN A 166 16.88 26.45 -14.29
CA GLN A 166 16.54 27.45 -13.27
C GLN A 166 17.38 28.75 -13.34
N ARG A 167 18.46 28.81 -14.14
CA ARG A 167 19.26 30.04 -14.28
C ARG A 167 18.61 31.05 -15.23
N ASN A 168 17.81 31.95 -14.66
CA ASN A 168 17.33 33.18 -15.30
C ASN A 168 18.52 34.00 -15.90
N GLY A 169 18.78 33.86 -17.20
CA GLY A 169 19.84 34.63 -17.85
C GLY A 169 20.09 34.29 -19.33
N THR A 170 19.81 35.27 -20.21
CA THR A 170 20.25 35.37 -21.62
C THR A 170 19.59 34.44 -22.65
N ASN A 171 19.73 34.83 -23.92
CA ASN A 171 19.18 34.13 -25.09
C ASN A 171 19.95 32.83 -25.38
N PHE A 172 19.62 31.75 -24.67
CA PHE A 172 20.08 30.42 -25.05
C PHE A 172 19.49 30.02 -26.40
N THR A 173 20.33 29.92 -27.43
CA THR A 173 20.04 29.06 -28.58
C THR A 173 19.92 27.64 -28.07
N PHE A 174 18.70 27.13 -28.00
CA PHE A 174 18.41 25.75 -27.61
C PHE A 174 19.20 24.78 -28.48
N ASN A 175 20.20 24.13 -27.89
CA ASN A 175 20.81 22.94 -28.45
C ASN A 175 19.75 21.83 -28.40
N PRO A 176 19.32 21.23 -29.54
CA PRO A 176 18.31 20.18 -29.53
C PRO A 176 18.76 18.91 -28.78
N ASN A 177 20.05 18.79 -28.46
CA ASN A 177 20.62 17.70 -27.67
C ASN A 177 20.83 18.05 -26.18
N ALA A 178 20.27 19.18 -25.70
CA ALA A 178 20.35 19.57 -24.28
C ALA A 178 19.57 18.58 -23.39
N THR A 179 20.09 18.30 -22.19
CA THR A 179 19.51 17.36 -21.21
C THR A 179 19.39 18.00 -19.84
N SER A 180 18.48 17.49 -18.99
CA SER A 180 18.30 18.00 -17.62
C SER A 180 19.16 17.21 -16.62
N PRO A 181 19.58 17.83 -15.50
CA PRO A 181 20.39 17.14 -14.49
C PRO A 181 19.69 15.93 -13.86
N VAL A 182 18.35 15.87 -13.86
CA VAL A 182 17.59 14.72 -13.35
C VAL A 182 17.55 13.56 -14.34
N VAL A 183 17.43 13.84 -15.65
CA VAL A 183 17.55 12.81 -16.70
C VAL A 183 18.96 12.21 -16.66
N GLU A 184 20.01 13.04 -16.59
CA GLU A 184 21.37 12.53 -16.47
C GLU A 184 21.64 11.83 -15.13
N PHE A 185 21.03 12.25 -14.02
CA PHE A 185 21.10 11.49 -12.76
C PHE A 185 20.48 10.10 -12.92
N TRP A 186 19.27 9.99 -13.48
CA TRP A 186 18.63 8.69 -13.71
C TRP A 186 19.44 7.80 -14.67
N GLU A 187 19.74 8.30 -15.87
CA GLU A 187 20.38 7.50 -16.92
C GLU A 187 21.87 7.25 -16.66
N ARG A 188 22.63 8.24 -16.16
CA ARG A 188 24.10 8.15 -16.00
C ARG A 188 24.59 7.90 -14.57
N ARG A 189 23.81 8.23 -13.52
CA ARG A 189 24.22 8.01 -12.11
C ARG A 189 23.52 6.83 -11.45
N VAL A 190 22.21 6.67 -11.64
CA VAL A 190 21.43 5.55 -11.09
C VAL A 190 21.69 4.32 -11.97
N LEU A 191 21.10 4.28 -13.17
CA LEU A 191 21.13 3.12 -14.06
C LEU A 191 22.52 2.88 -14.68
N LYS A 192 23.18 3.93 -15.16
CA LYS A 192 24.27 3.83 -16.16
C LYS A 192 23.81 3.03 -17.39
N ILE A 193 22.71 3.49 -17.99
CA ILE A 193 22.02 2.74 -19.04
C ILE A 193 22.94 2.49 -20.25
N SER A 194 22.97 1.25 -20.71
CA SER A 194 23.70 0.82 -21.91
C SER A 194 22.95 1.21 -23.20
N SER A 195 23.52 0.87 -24.36
CA SER A 195 22.91 1.12 -25.66
C SER A 195 21.80 0.14 -26.06
N GLY A 196 21.61 -0.96 -25.34
CA GLY A 196 20.63 -1.99 -25.69
C GLY A 196 20.73 -3.25 -24.83
N ILE A 197 19.72 -4.13 -24.90
CA ILE A 197 19.66 -5.38 -24.13
C ILE A 197 20.78 -6.37 -24.49
N GLU A 198 21.36 -6.23 -25.69
CA GLU A 198 22.55 -6.93 -26.17
C GLU A 198 23.80 -6.61 -25.35
N HIS A 199 23.83 -5.43 -24.71
CA HIS A 199 24.98 -4.89 -24.00
C HIS A 199 24.70 -4.79 -22.50
N ILE A 200 24.48 -5.94 -21.87
CA ILE A 200 24.06 -6.04 -20.46
C ILE A 200 24.98 -5.30 -19.47
N GLY A 201 26.26 -5.12 -19.80
CA GLY A 201 27.24 -4.33 -19.05
C GLY A 201 27.55 -4.87 -17.65
N LYS A 202 27.89 -3.98 -16.72
CA LYS A 202 28.28 -4.30 -15.33
C LYS A 202 27.11 -4.21 -14.36
N LEU A 203 27.21 -4.93 -13.24
CA LEU A 203 26.26 -4.84 -12.13
C LEU A 203 26.42 -3.52 -11.36
N ARG A 204 25.31 -2.82 -11.10
CA ARG A 204 25.25 -1.62 -10.26
C ARG A 204 25.22 -2.03 -8.79
N TRP A 205 26.40 -2.33 -8.22
CA TRP A 205 26.55 -2.83 -6.83
C TRP A 205 25.80 -2.03 -5.76
N GLU A 206 25.71 -0.71 -5.90
CA GLU A 206 24.95 0.18 -5.01
C GLU A 206 23.45 -0.19 -4.99
N LEU A 207 22.88 -0.46 -6.17
CA LEU A 207 21.50 -0.94 -6.29
C LEU A 207 21.39 -2.39 -5.81
N ALA A 208 22.38 -3.25 -6.03
CA ALA A 208 22.37 -4.61 -5.50
C ALA A 208 22.29 -4.64 -3.97
N LEU A 209 22.92 -3.67 -3.28
CA LEU A 209 22.76 -3.48 -1.82
C LEU A 209 21.37 -2.94 -1.45
N CYS A 210 20.81 -1.99 -2.21
CA CYS A 210 19.44 -1.51 -1.99
C CYS A 210 18.38 -2.62 -2.20
N LEU A 211 18.58 -3.51 -3.18
CA LEU A 211 17.74 -4.68 -3.43
C LEU A 211 17.86 -5.73 -2.31
N ALA A 212 19.08 -5.97 -1.81
CA ALA A 212 19.28 -6.84 -0.65
C ALA A 212 18.53 -6.28 0.58
N LEU A 213 18.61 -4.96 0.81
CA LEU A 213 17.87 -4.29 1.88
C LEU A 213 16.34 -4.39 1.69
N ALA A 214 15.83 -4.19 0.47
CA ALA A 214 14.40 -4.37 0.15
C ALA A 214 13.92 -5.79 0.48
N TRP A 215 14.69 -6.82 0.13
CA TRP A 215 14.37 -8.21 0.45
C TRP A 215 14.46 -8.53 1.95
N VAL A 216 15.43 -7.95 2.67
CA VAL A 216 15.53 -8.10 4.14
C VAL A 216 14.32 -7.47 4.84
N ILE A 217 13.90 -6.27 4.41
CA ILE A 217 12.68 -5.62 4.94
C ILE A 217 11.46 -6.49 4.64
N CYS A 218 11.26 -6.88 3.37
CA CYS A 218 10.14 -7.72 2.95
C CYS A 218 10.07 -9.02 3.75
N TYR A 219 11.19 -9.72 3.95
CA TYR A 219 11.26 -10.95 4.75
C TYR A 219 10.74 -10.74 6.18
N PHE A 220 11.20 -9.70 6.88
CA PHE A 220 10.76 -9.41 8.25
C PHE A 220 9.32 -8.90 8.33
N CYS A 221 8.74 -8.34 7.25
CA CYS A 221 7.32 -8.02 7.22
C CYS A 221 6.43 -9.27 7.32
N ILE A 222 6.75 -10.34 6.57
CA ILE A 222 5.89 -11.54 6.42
C ILE A 222 6.37 -12.82 7.13
N TRP A 223 7.53 -12.82 7.81
CA TRP A 223 8.07 -14.04 8.44
C TRP A 223 7.07 -14.83 9.31
N LYS A 224 6.25 -14.15 10.14
CA LYS A 224 5.19 -14.78 10.96
C LYS A 224 3.79 -14.74 10.31
N GLY A 225 3.72 -14.51 9.01
CA GLY A 225 2.50 -14.48 8.20
C GLY A 225 1.55 -13.35 8.62
N PRO A 226 0.21 -13.54 8.50
CA PRO A 226 -0.80 -12.54 8.85
C PRO A 226 -0.59 -11.82 10.20
N LYS A 227 -0.01 -12.49 11.20
CA LYS A 227 0.30 -11.92 12.53
C LYS A 227 1.44 -10.90 12.54
N SER A 228 2.32 -10.93 11.55
CA SER A 228 3.36 -9.93 11.31
C SER A 228 2.88 -8.89 10.30
N THR A 229 2.37 -9.37 9.16
CA THR A 229 1.81 -8.55 8.06
C THR A 229 0.80 -7.53 8.57
N GLY A 230 -0.19 -8.00 9.34
CA GLY A 230 -1.24 -7.17 9.92
C GLY A 230 -0.74 -6.07 10.88
N LYS A 231 0.49 -6.16 11.40
CA LYS A 231 1.08 -5.11 12.25
C LYS A 231 1.85 -4.06 11.44
N VAL A 232 2.50 -4.46 10.35
CA VAL A 232 3.26 -3.55 9.48
C VAL A 232 2.32 -2.58 8.75
N VAL A 233 1.19 -3.08 8.24
CA VAL A 233 0.22 -2.30 7.43
C VAL A 233 -0.42 -1.12 8.16
N TYR A 234 -0.40 -1.08 9.50
CA TYR A 234 -0.84 0.10 10.25
C TYR A 234 0.03 1.33 9.98
N VAL A 235 1.28 1.16 9.53
CA VAL A 235 2.19 2.24 9.13
C VAL A 235 2.31 2.32 7.62
N THR A 236 2.61 1.20 6.95
CA THR A 236 2.94 1.20 5.52
C THR A 236 1.74 1.53 4.63
N ALA A 237 0.55 1.03 4.94
CA ALA A 237 -0.65 1.34 4.16
C ALA A 237 -1.28 2.70 4.52
N THR A 238 -0.95 3.29 5.68
CA THR A 238 -1.56 4.55 6.15
C THR A 238 -0.72 5.79 5.83
N PHE A 239 0.61 5.69 5.89
CA PHE A 239 1.51 6.81 5.57
C PHE A 239 1.32 7.36 4.15
N PRO A 240 1.14 6.54 3.09
CA PRO A 240 0.87 7.05 1.75
C PRO A 240 -0.39 7.91 1.64
N TYR A 241 -1.44 7.65 2.44
CA TYR A 241 -2.61 8.54 2.47
C TYR A 241 -2.29 9.90 3.10
N ALA A 242 -1.56 9.91 4.21
CA ALA A 242 -1.12 11.14 4.85
C ALA A 242 -0.24 11.96 3.89
N MET A 243 0.68 11.30 3.18
CA MET A 243 1.54 11.94 2.20
C MET A 243 0.77 12.40 0.94
N LEU A 244 -0.16 11.61 0.41
CA LEU A 244 -1.02 12.02 -0.72
C LEU A 244 -1.90 13.22 -0.35
N LEU A 245 -2.40 13.32 0.88
CA LEU A 245 -3.13 14.51 1.35
C LEU A 245 -2.23 15.74 1.43
N VAL A 246 -1.02 15.59 2.00
CA VAL A 246 -0.01 16.66 2.06
C VAL A 246 0.41 17.12 0.67
N LEU A 247 0.62 16.19 -0.27
CA LEU A 247 0.97 16.49 -1.67
C LEU A 247 -0.20 17.07 -2.46
N LEU A 248 -1.44 16.69 -2.17
CA LEU A 248 -2.62 17.33 -2.74
C LEU A 248 -2.68 18.79 -2.30
N ILE A 249 -2.60 19.06 -0.99
CA ILE A 249 -2.63 20.42 -0.43
C ILE A 249 -1.47 21.26 -0.95
N ARG A 250 -0.25 20.71 -0.99
CA ARG A 250 0.92 21.42 -1.52
C ARG A 250 0.79 21.65 -3.03
N GLY A 251 0.35 20.64 -3.77
CA GLY A 251 0.18 20.70 -5.22
C GLY A 251 -0.81 21.78 -5.66
N VAL A 252 -2.03 21.78 -5.10
CA VAL A 252 -3.07 22.77 -5.47
C VAL A 252 -2.80 24.19 -5.00
N THR A 253 -1.79 24.40 -4.13
CA THR A 253 -1.34 25.74 -3.69
C THR A 253 -0.14 26.27 -4.46
N LEU A 254 0.37 25.53 -5.45
CA LEU A 254 1.41 26.01 -6.37
C LEU A 254 0.81 26.86 -7.52
N PRO A 255 1.55 27.86 -8.05
CA PRO A 255 1.14 28.53 -9.28
C PRO A 255 1.14 27.52 -10.45
N GLY A 256 0.27 27.72 -11.45
CA GLY A 256 0.15 26.81 -12.60
C GLY A 256 -0.64 25.51 -12.34
N ALA A 257 -0.93 25.16 -11.08
CA ALA A 257 -1.65 23.95 -10.70
C ALA A 257 -2.99 23.73 -11.43
N TRP A 258 -3.72 24.82 -11.73
CA TRP A 258 -4.98 24.76 -12.46
C TRP A 258 -4.84 24.22 -13.88
N GLU A 259 -3.80 24.63 -14.63
CA GLU A 259 -3.58 24.13 -15.99
C GLU A 259 -3.22 22.64 -15.96
N GLY A 260 -2.46 22.20 -14.95
CA GLY A 260 -2.25 20.77 -14.69
C GLY A 260 -3.55 19.98 -14.49
N ILE A 261 -4.42 20.44 -13.57
CA ILE A 261 -5.72 19.80 -13.29
C ILE A 261 -6.63 19.80 -14.54
N LYS A 262 -6.57 20.85 -15.35
CA LYS A 262 -7.28 20.95 -16.63
C LYS A 262 -6.76 19.94 -17.66
N PHE A 263 -5.44 19.73 -17.78
CA PHE A 263 -4.85 18.67 -18.62
C PHE A 263 -5.24 17.26 -18.14
N TYR A 264 -5.46 17.06 -16.83
CA TYR A 264 -5.93 15.79 -16.26
C TYR A 264 -7.42 15.51 -16.54
N LEU A 265 -8.29 16.52 -16.46
CA LEU A 265 -9.76 16.35 -16.45
C LEU A 265 -10.50 16.81 -17.70
N TYR A 266 -9.91 17.63 -18.58
CA TYR A 266 -10.64 18.12 -19.76
C TYR A 266 -10.93 16.97 -20.74
N PRO A 267 -12.20 16.72 -21.13
CA PRO A 267 -12.56 15.51 -21.86
C PRO A 267 -12.38 15.65 -23.38
N ASP A 268 -11.43 14.93 -23.96
CA ASP A 268 -11.40 14.68 -25.42
C ASP A 268 -12.19 13.41 -25.75
N ILE A 269 -13.45 13.61 -26.13
CA ILE A 269 -14.38 12.54 -26.50
C ILE A 269 -13.90 11.78 -27.75
N SER A 270 -13.08 12.38 -28.63
CA SER A 270 -12.59 11.72 -29.84
C SER A 270 -11.73 10.49 -29.53
N ARG A 271 -10.99 10.52 -28.41
CA ARG A 271 -10.14 9.41 -27.94
C ARG A 271 -10.92 8.13 -27.65
N LEU A 272 -12.21 8.22 -27.29
CA LEU A 272 -13.05 7.02 -27.06
C LEU A 272 -13.23 6.14 -28.30
N SER A 273 -12.97 6.66 -29.51
CA SER A 273 -12.97 5.90 -30.76
C SER A 273 -11.72 5.05 -31.00
N ASP A 274 -10.60 5.36 -30.31
CA ASP A 274 -9.37 4.57 -30.33
C ASP A 274 -9.48 3.42 -29.31
N PRO A 275 -9.57 2.15 -29.73
CA PRO A 275 -9.81 1.08 -28.76
C PRO A 275 -8.57 0.76 -27.91
N GLN A 276 -7.40 1.37 -28.17
CA GLN A 276 -6.28 1.39 -27.21
C GLN A 276 -6.69 2.04 -25.88
N VAL A 277 -7.59 3.03 -25.90
CA VAL A 277 -8.13 3.68 -24.68
C VAL A 277 -8.89 2.67 -23.81
N TRP A 278 -9.58 1.72 -24.43
CA TRP A 278 -10.29 0.64 -23.75
C TRP A 278 -9.32 -0.44 -23.23
N VAL A 279 -8.29 -0.80 -24.02
CA VAL A 279 -7.19 -1.69 -23.59
C VAL A 279 -6.48 -1.14 -22.36
N ASP A 280 -6.13 0.15 -22.37
CA ASP A 280 -5.45 0.84 -21.27
C ASP A 280 -6.35 0.90 -20.02
N ALA A 281 -7.63 1.24 -20.17
CA ALA A 281 -8.60 1.30 -19.07
C ALA A 281 -8.83 -0.07 -18.41
N GLY A 282 -9.04 -1.11 -19.23
CA GLY A 282 -9.19 -2.49 -18.74
C GLY A 282 -7.93 -2.97 -18.04
N THR A 283 -6.77 -2.83 -18.68
CA THR A 283 -5.47 -3.19 -18.09
C THR A 283 -5.23 -2.46 -16.76
N GLN A 284 -5.56 -1.17 -16.68
CA GLN A 284 -5.39 -0.40 -15.45
C GLN A 284 -6.30 -0.90 -14.32
N ILE A 285 -7.56 -1.27 -14.60
CA ILE A 285 -8.42 -1.89 -13.58
C ILE A 285 -7.84 -3.25 -13.15
N PHE A 286 -7.48 -4.14 -14.07
CA PHE A 286 -6.96 -5.47 -13.68
C PHE A 286 -5.67 -5.38 -12.86
N PHE A 287 -4.70 -4.58 -13.30
CA PHE A 287 -3.42 -4.43 -12.61
C PHE A 287 -3.57 -3.68 -11.28
N SER A 288 -4.35 -2.59 -11.25
CA SER A 288 -4.51 -1.77 -10.03
C SER A 288 -5.35 -2.46 -8.95
N TYR A 289 -6.13 -3.49 -9.28
CA TYR A 289 -6.97 -4.23 -8.32
C TYR A 289 -6.31 -5.53 -7.84
N ALA A 290 -5.10 -5.85 -8.31
CA ALA A 290 -4.38 -7.11 -8.06
C ALA A 290 -5.22 -8.36 -8.40
N ILE A 291 -6.16 -8.25 -9.33
CA ILE A 291 -7.08 -9.33 -9.71
C ILE A 291 -6.46 -10.27 -10.74
N CYS A 292 -6.87 -11.53 -10.68
CA CYS A 292 -6.28 -12.64 -11.45
C CYS A 292 -4.80 -12.91 -11.09
N LEU A 293 -4.40 -12.54 -9.86
CA LEU A 293 -3.09 -12.86 -9.27
C LEU A 293 -3.18 -13.93 -8.17
N GLY A 294 -4.37 -14.26 -7.67
CA GLY A 294 -4.53 -15.14 -6.51
C GLY A 294 -4.16 -14.48 -5.18
N CYS A 295 -3.64 -13.25 -5.18
CA CYS A 295 -3.32 -12.48 -3.96
C CYS A 295 -4.56 -12.24 -3.11
N LEU A 296 -5.67 -11.79 -3.73
CA LEU A 296 -6.95 -11.60 -3.04
C LEU A 296 -7.52 -12.93 -2.51
N THR A 297 -7.33 -14.02 -3.26
CA THR A 297 -7.67 -15.38 -2.82
C THR A 297 -6.87 -15.77 -1.57
N ALA A 298 -5.55 -15.52 -1.55
CA ALA A 298 -4.69 -15.81 -0.41
C ALA A 298 -5.04 -14.96 0.83
N LEU A 299 -5.22 -13.64 0.68
CA LEU A 299 -5.61 -12.75 1.79
C LEU A 299 -7.01 -13.09 2.33
N GLY A 300 -7.96 -13.44 1.45
CA GLY A 300 -9.30 -13.90 1.81
C GLY A 300 -9.30 -15.25 2.53
N SER A 301 -8.36 -16.15 2.21
CA SER A 301 -8.21 -17.46 2.86
C SER A 301 -7.81 -17.44 4.35
N TYR A 302 -7.55 -16.25 4.89
CA TYR A 302 -7.21 -16.02 6.30
C TYR A 302 -8.33 -15.33 7.10
N ASN A 303 -9.44 -14.96 6.45
CA ASN A 303 -10.65 -14.45 7.11
C ASN A 303 -11.36 -15.53 7.93
N SER A 304 -12.31 -15.12 8.75
CA SER A 304 -13.36 -16.02 9.25
C SER A 304 -14.39 -16.28 8.15
N TYR A 305 -15.02 -17.47 8.18
CA TYR A 305 -16.00 -17.89 7.18
C TYR A 305 -17.20 -16.94 7.09
N ASP A 306 -17.63 -16.41 8.24
CA ASP A 306 -18.75 -15.48 8.44
C ASP A 306 -18.43 -14.01 8.13
N ASN A 307 -17.20 -13.67 7.74
CA ASN A 307 -16.85 -12.29 7.43
C ASN A 307 -17.64 -11.79 6.20
N ASN A 308 -18.20 -10.57 6.29
CA ASN A 308 -18.91 -9.95 5.17
C ASN A 308 -17.96 -9.42 4.09
N CYS A 309 -17.39 -10.35 3.32
CA CYS A 309 -16.49 -10.08 2.20
C CYS A 309 -17.14 -9.25 1.10
N TYR A 310 -18.44 -9.36 0.85
CA TYR A 310 -19.15 -8.58 -0.18
C TYR A 310 -19.10 -7.07 0.11
N ARG A 311 -19.39 -6.67 1.36
CA ARG A 311 -19.27 -5.27 1.79
C ARG A 311 -17.83 -4.78 1.75
N ASP A 312 -16.89 -5.61 2.19
CA ASP A 312 -15.47 -5.27 2.21
C ASP A 312 -14.93 -5.03 0.79
N CYS A 313 -15.26 -5.92 -0.14
CA CYS A 313 -14.87 -5.82 -1.55
C CYS A 313 -15.40 -4.53 -2.18
N ILE A 314 -16.68 -4.19 -2.00
CA ILE A 314 -17.23 -2.93 -2.54
C ILE A 314 -16.50 -1.72 -1.95
N MET A 315 -16.23 -1.71 -0.64
CA MET A 315 -15.53 -0.62 0.03
C MET A 315 -14.09 -0.46 -0.48
N LEU A 316 -13.33 -1.56 -0.56
CA LEU A 316 -11.94 -1.60 -1.05
C LEU A 316 -11.85 -1.22 -2.53
N CYS A 317 -12.77 -1.71 -3.36
CA CYS A 317 -12.88 -1.35 -4.76
C CYS A 317 -13.14 0.16 -4.95
N CYS A 318 -14.04 0.76 -4.18
CA CYS A 318 -14.28 2.20 -4.21
C CYS A 318 -13.07 3.00 -3.70
N LEU A 319 -12.42 2.53 -2.64
CA LEU A 319 -11.22 3.15 -2.06
C LEU A 319 -10.06 3.20 -3.06
N ASN A 320 -9.84 2.14 -3.82
CA ASN A 320 -8.81 2.04 -4.86
C ASN A 320 -9.02 3.04 -6.01
N SER A 321 -10.21 3.03 -6.64
CA SER A 321 -10.56 4.01 -7.68
C SER A 321 -10.51 5.46 -7.14
N GLY A 322 -11.02 5.70 -5.93
CA GLY A 322 -11.01 7.01 -5.29
C GLY A 322 -9.60 7.53 -5.01
N THR A 323 -8.71 6.67 -4.51
CA THR A 323 -7.30 7.04 -4.24
C THR A 323 -6.55 7.34 -5.53
N SER A 324 -6.79 6.56 -6.59
CA SER A 324 -6.26 6.81 -7.93
C SER A 324 -6.73 8.17 -8.48
N PHE A 325 -8.02 8.48 -8.33
CA PHE A 325 -8.60 9.76 -8.74
C PHE A 325 -7.98 10.96 -8.00
N VAL A 326 -7.80 10.86 -6.68
CA VAL A 326 -7.19 11.89 -5.83
C VAL A 326 -5.70 12.06 -6.11
N ALA A 327 -4.95 10.97 -6.26
CA ALA A 327 -3.53 11.00 -6.64
C ALA A 327 -3.30 11.73 -7.97
N GLY A 328 -4.26 11.62 -8.91
CA GLY A 328 -4.22 12.39 -10.16
C GLY A 328 -4.19 13.91 -9.97
N PHE A 329 -4.94 14.46 -9.00
CA PHE A 329 -4.83 15.89 -8.68
C PHE A 329 -3.49 16.24 -8.06
N ALA A 330 -3.00 15.43 -7.11
CA ALA A 330 -1.72 15.67 -6.44
C ALA A 330 -0.54 15.67 -7.43
N ILE A 331 -0.55 14.75 -8.40
CA ILE A 331 0.49 14.68 -9.45
C ILE A 331 0.31 15.79 -10.48
N PHE A 332 -0.88 15.97 -11.07
CA PHE A 332 -1.03 16.94 -12.17
C PHE A 332 -0.94 18.40 -11.72
N SER A 333 -1.34 18.75 -10.49
CA SER A 333 -1.11 20.09 -9.97
C SER A 333 0.39 20.43 -9.86
N VAL A 334 1.22 19.46 -9.44
CA VAL A 334 2.69 19.59 -9.39
C VAL A 334 3.31 19.62 -10.81
N LEU A 335 2.78 18.86 -11.77
CA LEU A 335 3.22 18.95 -13.18
C LEU A 335 2.83 20.28 -13.83
N GLY A 336 1.66 20.84 -13.51
CA GLY A 336 1.21 22.15 -14.00
C GLY A 336 2.09 23.29 -13.49
N PHE A 337 2.54 23.20 -12.24
CA PHE A 337 3.58 24.07 -11.68
C PHE A 337 4.92 23.93 -12.41
N MET A 338 5.43 22.70 -12.56
CA MET A 338 6.69 22.42 -13.25
C MET A 338 6.69 22.96 -14.69
N ALA A 339 5.58 22.81 -15.41
CA ALA A 339 5.42 23.32 -16.76
C ALA A 339 5.40 24.86 -16.82
N LEU A 340 4.75 25.53 -15.85
CA LEU A 340 4.71 26.99 -15.76
C LEU A 340 6.10 27.57 -15.46
N GLU A 341 6.82 27.04 -14.46
CA GLU A 341 8.17 27.50 -14.08
C GLU A 341 9.20 27.30 -15.20
N GLN A 342 9.02 26.28 -16.05
CA GLN A 342 9.91 25.99 -17.18
C GLN A 342 9.49 26.67 -18.49
N GLY A 343 8.27 27.23 -18.55
CA GLY A 343 7.71 27.81 -19.78
C GLY A 343 7.43 26.77 -20.90
N VAL A 344 7.25 25.50 -20.56
CA VAL A 344 7.06 24.38 -21.51
C VAL A 344 5.62 23.86 -21.49
N PRO A 345 5.11 23.25 -22.58
CA PRO A 345 3.82 22.56 -22.54
C PRO A 345 3.86 21.38 -21.57
N ILE A 346 2.76 21.13 -20.86
CA ILE A 346 2.62 20.03 -19.88
C ILE A 346 2.93 18.66 -20.50
N GLU A 347 2.69 18.50 -21.80
CA GLU A 347 2.99 17.29 -22.58
C GLU A 347 4.47 16.91 -22.56
N ALA A 348 5.37 17.89 -22.44
CA ALA A 348 6.82 17.69 -22.39
C ALA A 348 7.34 17.26 -21.01
N VAL A 349 6.52 17.33 -19.95
CA VAL A 349 6.87 16.91 -18.57
C VAL A 349 6.07 15.70 -18.09
N ALA A 350 5.06 15.27 -18.85
CA ALA A 350 4.18 14.15 -18.54
C ALA A 350 4.78 12.79 -18.98
N GLU A 351 5.86 12.38 -18.33
CA GLU A 351 6.49 11.07 -18.55
C GLU A 351 5.62 9.87 -18.09
N SER A 352 5.96 8.67 -18.55
CA SER A 352 5.21 7.43 -18.27
C SER A 352 5.99 6.46 -17.37
N GLY A 353 5.30 5.84 -16.41
CA GLY A 353 5.88 4.77 -15.58
C GLY A 353 7.02 5.27 -14.69
N PRO A 354 8.16 4.55 -14.61
CA PRO A 354 9.30 4.95 -13.76
C PRO A 354 9.80 6.38 -13.97
N GLY A 355 9.77 6.89 -15.21
CA GLY A 355 10.18 8.27 -15.51
C GLY A 355 9.39 9.33 -14.74
N LEU A 356 8.09 9.12 -14.54
CA LEU A 356 7.24 10.06 -13.80
C LEU A 356 7.67 10.19 -12.33
N ALA A 357 8.11 9.11 -11.69
CA ALA A 357 8.51 9.08 -10.28
C ALA A 357 10.02 9.32 -10.04
N PHE A 358 10.89 9.01 -11.01
CA PHE A 358 12.34 9.13 -10.84
C PHE A 358 12.97 10.29 -11.64
N ILE A 359 12.23 10.89 -12.59
CA ILE A 359 12.67 12.06 -13.38
C ILE A 359 11.75 13.26 -13.17
N ALA A 360 10.49 13.19 -13.58
CA ALA A 360 9.59 14.35 -13.57
C ALA A 360 9.27 14.85 -12.15
N TYR A 361 8.82 13.95 -11.25
CA TYR A 361 8.52 14.35 -9.87
C TYR A 361 9.75 14.85 -9.09
N PRO A 362 10.94 14.22 -9.15
CA PRO A 362 12.13 14.75 -8.50
C PRO A 362 12.60 16.09 -9.07
N LYS A 363 12.37 16.39 -10.37
CA LYS A 363 12.62 17.74 -10.91
C LYS A 363 11.65 18.77 -10.30
N ALA A 364 10.36 18.46 -10.23
CA ALA A 364 9.39 19.36 -9.59
C ALA A 364 9.71 19.60 -8.09
N VAL A 365 10.22 18.58 -7.38
CA VAL A 365 10.68 18.74 -5.98
C VAL A 365 11.88 19.69 -5.85
N THR A 366 12.84 19.69 -6.78
CA THR A 366 13.98 20.64 -6.73
C THR A 366 13.55 22.11 -6.82
N MET A 367 12.34 22.38 -7.31
CA MET A 367 11.74 23.71 -7.41
C MET A 367 10.96 24.14 -6.15
N MET A 368 10.90 23.31 -5.10
CA MET A 368 10.19 23.61 -3.85
C MET A 368 11.15 23.99 -2.71
N PRO A 369 10.77 24.94 -1.82
CA PRO A 369 11.56 25.24 -0.63
C PRO A 369 11.62 24.02 0.29
N LEU A 370 12.78 23.78 0.92
CA LEU A 370 13.11 22.56 1.69
C LEU A 370 13.03 21.28 0.83
N SER A 371 13.49 21.32 -0.42
CA SER A 371 13.43 20.20 -1.37
C SER A 371 13.95 18.84 -0.84
N PRO A 372 14.98 18.73 0.03
CA PRO A 372 15.38 17.42 0.58
C PRO A 372 14.31 16.77 1.45
N LEU A 373 13.51 17.55 2.19
CA LEU A 373 12.40 17.04 3.00
C LEU A 373 11.29 16.46 2.11
N TRP A 374 10.89 17.20 1.09
CA TRP A 374 9.87 16.74 0.13
C TRP A 374 10.31 15.49 -0.63
N ALA A 375 11.59 15.42 -1.03
CA ALA A 375 12.16 14.23 -1.66
C ALA A 375 12.15 13.03 -0.71
N CYS A 376 12.64 13.19 0.52
CA CYS A 376 12.68 12.13 1.52
C CYS A 376 11.29 11.54 1.81
N LEU A 377 10.30 12.39 2.05
CA LEU A 377 8.91 11.97 2.29
C LEU A 377 8.28 11.29 1.06
N PHE A 378 8.58 11.77 -0.14
CA PHE A 378 8.08 11.17 -1.39
C PHE A 378 8.69 9.78 -1.63
N PHE A 379 10.01 9.62 -1.51
CA PHE A 379 10.64 8.31 -1.67
C PHE A 379 10.27 7.33 -0.56
N MET A 380 10.03 7.81 0.67
CA MET A 380 9.45 6.99 1.75
C MET A 380 8.03 6.51 1.40
N MET A 381 7.19 7.38 0.82
CA MET A 381 5.87 6.99 0.30
C MET A 381 5.98 5.92 -0.81
N LEU A 382 6.88 6.09 -1.79
CA LEU A 382 7.09 5.09 -2.84
C LEU A 382 7.60 3.75 -2.28
N ILE A 383 8.45 3.78 -1.25
CA ILE A 383 8.94 2.56 -0.58
C ILE A 383 7.79 1.82 0.10
N PHE A 384 6.88 2.51 0.80
CA PHE A 384 5.75 1.85 1.45
C PHE A 384 4.71 1.34 0.44
N LEU A 385 4.33 2.14 -0.57
CA LEU A 385 3.49 1.72 -1.71
C LEU A 385 4.09 0.55 -2.51
N GLY A 386 5.42 0.40 -2.49
CA GLY A 386 6.12 -0.75 -3.08
C GLY A 386 6.16 -1.96 -2.15
N LEU A 387 6.41 -1.76 -0.86
CA LEU A 387 6.55 -2.84 0.12
C LEU A 387 5.25 -3.59 0.34
N ASP A 388 4.10 -2.89 0.41
CA ASP A 388 2.81 -3.52 0.67
C ASP A 388 2.43 -4.52 -0.43
N SER A 389 2.42 -4.10 -1.70
CA SER A 389 2.14 -5.04 -2.80
C SER A 389 3.21 -6.13 -2.94
N GLN A 390 4.49 -5.80 -2.73
CA GLN A 390 5.58 -6.77 -2.82
C GLN A 390 5.41 -7.90 -1.79
N PHE A 391 5.13 -7.59 -0.52
CA PHE A 391 5.03 -8.65 0.49
C PHE A 391 3.76 -9.48 0.34
N VAL A 392 2.65 -8.90 -0.18
CA VAL A 392 1.43 -9.68 -0.48
C VAL A 392 1.65 -10.64 -1.64
N CYS A 393 2.35 -10.21 -2.70
CA CYS A 393 2.77 -11.09 -3.79
C CYS A 393 3.66 -12.25 -3.30
N VAL A 394 4.54 -12.03 -2.31
CA VAL A 394 5.34 -13.11 -1.71
C VAL A 394 4.47 -14.00 -0.81
N GLU A 395 3.60 -13.43 0.02
CA GLU A 395 2.67 -14.16 0.90
C GLU A 395 1.72 -15.07 0.10
N SER A 396 1.21 -14.60 -1.05
CA SER A 396 0.37 -15.36 -1.99
C SER A 396 1.04 -16.65 -2.45
N LEU A 397 2.26 -16.52 -3.00
CA LEU A 397 3.06 -17.65 -3.50
C LEU A 397 3.46 -18.62 -2.37
N VAL A 398 3.81 -18.10 -1.21
CA VAL A 398 4.14 -18.89 -0.01
C VAL A 398 2.92 -19.63 0.52
N THR A 399 1.74 -19.00 0.54
CA THR A 399 0.46 -19.62 0.93
C THR A 399 0.12 -20.79 0.01
N ALA A 400 0.21 -20.60 -1.31
CA ALA A 400 -0.08 -21.66 -2.27
C ALA A 400 0.85 -22.89 -2.09
N VAL A 401 2.14 -22.69 -1.85
CA VAL A 401 3.10 -23.79 -1.60
C VAL A 401 2.86 -24.47 -0.25
N ILE A 402 2.58 -23.70 0.81
CA ILE A 402 2.27 -24.23 2.15
C ILE A 402 1.00 -25.07 2.12
N ASP A 403 -0.03 -24.63 1.40
CA ASP A 403 -1.33 -25.32 1.34
C ASP A 403 -1.30 -26.57 0.44
N MET A 404 -0.42 -26.61 -0.56
CA MET A 404 -0.12 -27.86 -1.29
C MET A 404 0.61 -28.91 -0.44
N TYR A 405 1.44 -28.50 0.53
CA TYR A 405 2.27 -29.39 1.34
C TYR A 405 2.26 -29.02 2.84
N PRO A 406 1.09 -29.03 3.51
CA PRO A 406 0.94 -28.47 4.85
C PRO A 406 1.75 -29.22 5.91
N GLU A 407 1.80 -30.55 5.81
CA GLU A 407 2.66 -31.41 6.64
C GLU A 407 4.15 -31.09 6.54
N THR A 408 4.60 -30.60 5.38
CA THR A 408 6.01 -30.27 5.16
C THR A 408 6.33 -28.91 5.77
N PHE A 409 5.58 -27.86 5.42
CA PHE A 409 5.96 -26.48 5.72
C PHE A 409 5.34 -25.90 7.00
N ARG A 410 4.20 -26.39 7.49
CA ARG A 410 3.60 -25.92 8.75
C ARG A 410 4.24 -26.55 10.00
N ARG A 411 5.48 -27.08 9.93
CA ARG A 411 6.20 -27.70 11.07
C ARG A 411 7.43 -26.89 11.45
N GLY A 412 7.47 -26.34 12.66
CA GLY A 412 8.57 -25.49 13.14
C GLY A 412 8.80 -24.27 12.24
N TYR A 413 10.05 -23.84 12.06
CA TYR A 413 10.43 -22.65 11.28
C TYR A 413 10.50 -22.86 9.76
N ARG A 414 9.81 -23.87 9.22
CA ARG A 414 9.92 -24.24 7.79
C ARG A 414 9.20 -23.27 6.86
N ARG A 415 8.22 -22.52 7.35
CA ARG A 415 7.58 -21.41 6.62
C ARG A 415 8.57 -20.26 6.43
N GLU A 416 9.26 -19.89 7.50
CA GLU A 416 10.28 -18.84 7.54
C GLU A 416 11.43 -19.18 6.60
N MET A 417 11.93 -20.43 6.63
CA MET A 417 12.95 -20.91 5.70
C MET A 417 12.48 -20.95 4.24
N LEU A 418 11.20 -21.23 3.97
CA LEU A 418 10.62 -21.16 2.62
C LEU A 418 10.60 -19.72 2.09
N ILE A 419 10.17 -18.75 2.91
CA ILE A 419 10.22 -17.33 2.54
C ILE A 419 11.66 -16.89 2.29
N LEU A 420 12.58 -17.23 3.20
CA LEU A 420 14.00 -16.88 3.06
C LEU A 420 14.60 -17.44 1.76
N GLY A 421 14.32 -18.71 1.45
CA GLY A 421 14.78 -19.35 0.21
C GLY A 421 14.18 -18.69 -1.05
N LEU A 422 12.90 -18.32 -1.01
CA LEU A 422 12.24 -17.59 -2.10
C LEU A 422 12.84 -16.19 -2.29
N SER A 423 13.00 -15.41 -1.22
CA SER A 423 13.61 -14.08 -1.26
C SER A 423 15.05 -14.11 -1.76
N ILE A 424 15.86 -15.09 -1.35
CA ILE A 424 17.23 -15.27 -1.84
C ILE A 424 17.23 -15.64 -3.34
N CYS A 425 16.33 -16.51 -3.78
CA CYS A 425 16.19 -16.87 -5.19
C CYS A 425 15.80 -15.65 -6.04
N SER A 426 14.74 -14.94 -5.65
CA SER A 426 14.26 -13.74 -6.34
C SER A 426 15.25 -12.57 -6.28
N PHE A 427 16.07 -12.46 -5.24
CA PHE A 427 17.22 -11.55 -5.20
C PHE A 427 18.22 -11.87 -6.32
N PHE A 428 18.69 -13.11 -6.42
CA PHE A 428 19.68 -13.49 -7.44
C PHE A 428 19.16 -13.36 -8.87
N VAL A 429 17.89 -13.68 -9.13
CA VAL A 429 17.27 -13.42 -10.45
C VAL A 429 17.13 -11.91 -10.69
N GLY A 430 16.74 -11.13 -9.67
CA GLY A 430 16.59 -9.68 -9.74
C GLY A 430 17.86 -8.91 -10.12
N LEU A 431 19.05 -9.44 -9.82
CA LEU A 431 20.34 -8.81 -10.15
C LEU A 431 20.51 -8.51 -11.66
N ILE A 432 19.87 -9.28 -12.55
CA ILE A 432 19.96 -9.04 -14.00
C ILE A 432 19.35 -7.69 -14.42
N MET A 433 18.35 -7.20 -13.67
CA MET A 433 17.69 -5.91 -13.91
C MET A 433 18.44 -4.74 -13.25
N LEU A 434 19.50 -5.03 -12.50
CA LEU A 434 20.39 -4.06 -11.86
C LEU A 434 21.74 -3.92 -12.58
N THR A 435 21.87 -4.46 -13.78
CA THR A 435 23.01 -4.20 -14.65
C THR A 435 22.80 -2.92 -15.46
N GLU A 436 23.85 -2.44 -16.14
CA GLU A 436 23.80 -1.30 -17.06
C GLU A 436 22.79 -1.51 -18.22
N GLY A 437 22.55 -2.74 -18.67
CA GLY A 437 21.44 -3.10 -19.58
C GLY A 437 20.13 -3.53 -18.90
N GLY A 438 20.07 -3.48 -17.57
CA GLY A 438 18.99 -4.07 -16.77
C GLY A 438 17.62 -3.42 -16.97
N MET A 439 17.56 -2.15 -17.35
CA MET A 439 16.31 -1.43 -17.61
C MET A 439 15.53 -2.03 -18.80
N TYR A 440 16.22 -2.54 -19.81
CA TYR A 440 15.59 -3.24 -20.94
C TYR A 440 14.99 -4.59 -20.51
N VAL A 441 15.66 -5.30 -19.60
CA VAL A 441 15.15 -6.57 -19.04
C VAL A 441 13.93 -6.30 -18.15
N PHE A 442 13.99 -5.27 -17.30
CA PHE A 442 12.87 -4.82 -16.45
C PHE A 442 11.62 -4.53 -17.29
N GLN A 443 11.77 -3.82 -18.42
CA GLN A 443 10.64 -3.55 -19.30
C GLN A 443 10.05 -4.79 -19.98
N LEU A 444 10.83 -5.84 -20.28
CA LEU A 444 10.27 -7.10 -20.78
C LEU A 444 9.40 -7.79 -19.72
N PHE A 445 9.81 -7.76 -18.45
CA PHE A 445 8.98 -8.26 -17.33
C PHE A 445 7.67 -7.47 -17.21
N ASP A 446 7.73 -6.13 -17.15
CA ASP A 446 6.54 -5.28 -16.98
C ASP A 446 5.58 -5.31 -18.18
N SER A 447 6.12 -5.41 -19.41
CA SER A 447 5.33 -5.33 -20.64
C SER A 447 4.72 -6.67 -21.07
N TYR A 448 5.32 -7.80 -20.68
CA TYR A 448 4.86 -9.13 -21.11
C TYR A 448 4.49 -10.06 -19.96
N ALA A 449 5.36 -10.23 -18.96
CA ALA A 449 5.24 -11.32 -17.97
C ALA A 449 4.06 -11.13 -17.00
N ALA A 450 3.90 -9.91 -16.49
CA ALA A 450 2.75 -9.50 -15.68
C ALA A 450 1.73 -8.68 -16.47
N SER A 451 1.76 -8.80 -17.80
CA SER A 451 0.98 -7.94 -18.69
C SER A 451 -0.53 -8.06 -18.47
N GLY A 452 -1.26 -6.98 -18.79
CA GLY A 452 -2.72 -6.99 -18.81
C GLY A 452 -3.31 -8.11 -19.68
N MET A 453 -2.56 -8.61 -20.67
CA MET A 453 -2.95 -9.75 -21.49
C MET A 453 -2.99 -11.07 -20.71
N CYS A 454 -2.01 -11.32 -19.84
CA CYS A 454 -2.02 -12.50 -18.97
C CYS A 454 -3.18 -12.43 -17.97
N LEU A 455 -3.41 -11.25 -17.36
CA LEU A 455 -4.52 -11.03 -16.42
C LEU A 455 -5.89 -11.20 -17.10
N LEU A 456 -6.10 -10.57 -18.26
CA LEU A 456 -7.35 -10.72 -19.05
C LEU A 456 -7.57 -12.15 -19.53
N PHE A 457 -6.52 -12.89 -19.89
CA PHE A 457 -6.63 -14.30 -20.26
C PHE A 457 -7.12 -15.15 -19.08
N VAL A 458 -6.50 -14.99 -17.90
CA VAL A 458 -6.92 -15.68 -16.67
C VAL A 458 -8.37 -15.30 -16.31
N ALA A 459 -8.73 -14.02 -16.37
CA ALA A 459 -10.06 -13.50 -16.04
C ALA A 459 -11.21 -14.18 -16.83
N ILE A 460 -10.96 -14.47 -18.12
CA ILE A 460 -11.90 -15.19 -18.99
C ILE A 460 -12.16 -16.59 -18.42
N PHE A 461 -11.11 -17.33 -18.05
CA PHE A 461 -11.24 -18.69 -17.53
C PHE A 461 -11.75 -18.76 -16.10
N GLU A 462 -11.39 -17.83 -15.22
CA GLU A 462 -11.95 -17.73 -13.86
C GLU A 462 -13.46 -17.46 -13.90
N SER A 463 -13.88 -16.48 -14.72
CA SER A 463 -15.29 -16.13 -14.90
C SER A 463 -16.09 -17.28 -15.53
N ILE A 464 -15.54 -17.95 -16.55
CA ILE A 464 -16.19 -19.13 -17.15
C ILE A 464 -16.26 -20.30 -16.16
N CYS A 465 -15.19 -20.55 -15.39
CA CYS A 465 -15.14 -21.64 -14.42
C CYS A 465 -16.20 -21.47 -13.34
N ILE A 466 -16.27 -20.31 -12.68
CA ILE A 466 -17.28 -20.04 -11.64
C ILE A 466 -18.68 -19.85 -12.23
N GLY A 467 -18.79 -19.09 -13.34
CA GLY A 467 -20.06 -18.76 -13.97
C GLY A 467 -20.82 -19.96 -14.52
N TRP A 468 -20.12 -20.88 -15.19
CA TRP A 468 -20.71 -21.95 -16.01
C TRP A 468 -20.33 -23.38 -15.59
N VAL A 469 -19.10 -23.61 -15.12
CA VAL A 469 -18.60 -24.99 -14.88
C VAL A 469 -18.87 -25.44 -13.45
N TYR A 470 -18.59 -24.59 -12.46
CA TYR A 470 -18.98 -24.77 -11.06
C TYR A 470 -20.46 -24.43 -10.84
N GLY A 471 -20.99 -23.52 -11.66
CA GLY A 471 -22.36 -23.02 -11.63
C GLY A 471 -22.50 -21.79 -10.72
N SER A 472 -22.82 -20.65 -11.33
CA SER A 472 -22.96 -19.38 -10.61
C SER A 472 -24.02 -19.42 -9.49
N ASP A 473 -25.10 -20.17 -9.64
CA ASP A 473 -26.10 -20.38 -8.58
C ASP A 473 -25.53 -21.12 -7.36
N ARG A 474 -24.65 -22.12 -7.56
CA ARG A 474 -23.97 -22.81 -6.46
C ARG A 474 -23.05 -21.85 -5.71
N PHE A 475 -22.26 -21.06 -6.44
CA PHE A 475 -21.38 -20.08 -5.81
C PHE A 475 -22.17 -19.00 -5.05
N TYR A 476 -23.32 -18.55 -5.58
CA TYR A 476 -24.23 -17.66 -4.84
C TYR A 476 -24.81 -18.28 -3.57
N MET A 477 -25.14 -19.57 -3.57
CA MET A 477 -25.59 -20.28 -2.36
C MET A 477 -24.48 -20.42 -1.32
N ASN A 478 -23.24 -20.71 -1.74
CA ASN A 478 -22.08 -20.73 -0.83
C ASN A 478 -21.82 -19.36 -0.21
N ILE A 479 -22.01 -18.27 -0.98
CA ILE A 479 -21.86 -16.90 -0.46
C ILE A 479 -22.99 -16.56 0.52
N GLU A 480 -24.23 -16.95 0.21
CA GLU A 480 -25.38 -16.78 1.12
C GLU A 480 -25.18 -17.49 2.46
N ASP A 481 -24.57 -18.69 2.44
CA ASP A 481 -24.18 -19.46 3.63
C ASP A 481 -23.06 -18.76 4.44
N MET A 482 -22.06 -18.16 3.78
CA MET A 482 -21.02 -17.36 4.44
C MET A 482 -21.56 -16.07 5.07
N ILE A 483 -22.21 -15.19 4.29
CA ILE A 483 -22.52 -13.82 4.72
C ILE A 483 -23.96 -13.62 5.23
N GLY A 484 -24.79 -14.67 5.18
CA GLY A 484 -26.19 -14.66 5.62
C GLY A 484 -27.18 -13.98 4.67
N TYR A 485 -26.76 -13.56 3.49
CA TYR A 485 -27.64 -12.95 2.47
C TYR A 485 -27.07 -13.04 1.05
N ARG A 486 -27.93 -12.88 0.03
CA ARG A 486 -27.52 -12.91 -1.38
C ARG A 486 -26.94 -11.57 -1.85
N PRO A 487 -25.78 -11.54 -2.54
CA PRO A 487 -25.27 -10.37 -3.25
C PRO A 487 -26.24 -9.85 -4.32
N ALA A 488 -26.00 -8.64 -4.83
CA ALA A 488 -26.79 -8.09 -5.93
C ALA A 488 -26.70 -8.99 -7.18
N ILE A 489 -27.84 -9.31 -7.81
CA ILE A 489 -27.92 -10.26 -8.94
C ILE A 489 -27.09 -9.82 -10.18
N PHE A 490 -26.78 -8.53 -10.29
CA PHE A 490 -25.91 -8.00 -11.34
C PHE A 490 -24.53 -8.68 -11.38
N ILE A 491 -23.93 -8.97 -10.22
CA ILE A 491 -22.61 -9.61 -10.14
C ILE A 491 -22.62 -11.03 -10.74
N LYS A 492 -23.74 -11.76 -10.59
CA LYS A 492 -23.98 -13.05 -11.27
C LYS A 492 -23.87 -12.91 -12.79
N TRP A 493 -24.53 -11.90 -13.35
CA TRP A 493 -24.49 -11.61 -14.78
C TRP A 493 -23.12 -11.11 -15.27
N CYS A 494 -22.34 -10.47 -14.40
CA CYS A 494 -20.93 -10.19 -14.68
C CYS A 494 -20.13 -11.48 -14.90
N TRP A 495 -20.11 -12.38 -13.91
CA TRP A 495 -19.38 -13.65 -14.00
C TRP A 495 -19.85 -14.53 -15.17
N MET A 496 -21.16 -14.61 -15.41
CA MET A 496 -21.71 -15.43 -16.49
C MET A 496 -21.46 -14.84 -17.90
N LEU A 497 -21.46 -13.52 -18.06
CA LEU A 497 -21.52 -12.92 -19.41
C LEU A 497 -20.63 -11.67 -19.57
N LEU A 498 -20.81 -10.64 -18.74
CA LEU A 498 -20.16 -9.35 -19.01
C LEU A 498 -18.64 -9.41 -18.84
N THR A 499 -18.15 -9.95 -17.73
CA THR A 499 -16.71 -10.06 -17.46
C THR A 499 -15.99 -10.91 -18.51
N PRO A 500 -16.37 -12.18 -18.80
CA PRO A 500 -15.66 -12.99 -19.79
C PRO A 500 -15.82 -12.43 -21.21
N GLY A 501 -16.99 -11.88 -21.56
CA GLY A 501 -17.24 -11.28 -22.87
C GLY A 501 -16.40 -10.03 -23.14
N ILE A 502 -16.34 -9.11 -22.18
CA ILE A 502 -15.53 -7.88 -22.29
C ILE A 502 -14.03 -8.22 -22.30
N CYS A 503 -13.58 -9.13 -21.42
CA CYS A 503 -12.17 -9.53 -21.35
C CYS A 503 -11.72 -10.23 -22.64
N ALA A 504 -12.53 -11.15 -23.19
CA ALA A 504 -12.26 -11.80 -24.47
C ALA A 504 -12.24 -10.80 -25.64
N GLY A 505 -13.12 -9.80 -25.64
CA GLY A 505 -13.14 -8.73 -26.64
C GLY A 505 -11.86 -7.90 -26.65
N ILE A 506 -11.38 -7.47 -25.47
CA ILE A 506 -10.12 -6.71 -25.35
C ILE A 506 -8.89 -7.59 -25.66
N PHE A 507 -8.85 -8.81 -25.14
CA PHE A 507 -7.76 -9.75 -25.40
C PHE A 507 -7.61 -10.00 -26.92
N LEU A 508 -8.71 -10.25 -27.63
CA LEU A 508 -8.71 -10.38 -29.08
C LEU A 508 -8.28 -9.08 -29.79
N PHE A 509 -8.75 -7.92 -29.33
CA PHE A 509 -8.37 -6.64 -29.92
C PHE A 509 -6.86 -6.34 -29.77
N PHE A 510 -6.28 -6.59 -28.59
CA PHE A 510 -4.84 -6.43 -28.36
C PHE A 510 -4.03 -7.32 -29.29
N LEU A 511 -4.43 -8.59 -29.50
CA LEU A 511 -3.75 -9.46 -30.46
C LEU A 511 -3.84 -8.92 -31.90
N ILE A 512 -4.99 -8.35 -32.30
CA ILE A 512 -5.19 -7.77 -33.63
C ILE A 512 -4.41 -6.45 -33.83
N LYS A 513 -4.17 -5.68 -32.76
CA LYS A 513 -3.49 -4.38 -32.79
C LYS A 513 -2.16 -4.35 -32.04
N TYR A 514 -1.53 -5.52 -31.86
CA TYR A 514 -0.26 -5.67 -31.18
C TYR A 514 0.81 -4.74 -31.78
N LYS A 515 1.47 -3.97 -30.92
CA LYS A 515 2.61 -3.12 -31.25
C LYS A 515 3.84 -3.67 -30.50
N PRO A 516 4.97 -3.94 -31.18
CA PRO A 516 6.19 -4.36 -30.50
C PRO A 516 6.67 -3.31 -29.49
N LEU A 517 7.19 -3.78 -28.36
CA LEU A 517 7.78 -2.93 -27.32
C LEU A 517 8.95 -2.10 -27.87
N LYS A 518 9.10 -0.86 -27.38
CA LYS A 518 10.24 0.04 -27.62
C LYS A 518 10.61 0.77 -26.34
N TYR A 519 11.91 1.03 -26.12
CA TYR A 519 12.37 1.88 -25.01
C TYR A 519 12.56 3.32 -25.51
N ASN A 520 12.01 4.28 -24.76
CA ASN A 520 12.03 5.72 -25.04
C ASN A 520 11.70 6.09 -26.52
N ASN A 521 10.80 5.32 -27.16
CA ASN A 521 10.45 5.35 -28.60
C ASN A 521 11.59 5.13 -29.62
N VAL A 522 12.85 5.34 -29.24
CA VAL A 522 14.05 5.25 -30.09
C VAL A 522 14.58 3.82 -30.19
N TYR A 523 14.75 3.13 -29.06
CA TYR A 523 15.34 1.79 -29.06
C TYR A 523 14.29 0.72 -29.39
N ILE A 524 14.63 -0.15 -30.33
CA ILE A 524 13.84 -1.28 -30.81
C ILE A 524 14.53 -2.55 -30.31
N TYR A 525 13.77 -3.43 -29.65
CA TYR A 525 14.32 -4.68 -29.13
C TYR A 525 14.61 -5.65 -30.30
N PRO A 526 15.63 -6.51 -30.18
CA PRO A 526 15.89 -7.55 -31.16
C PRO A 526 14.81 -8.64 -31.14
N ASP A 527 14.65 -9.37 -32.24
CA ASP A 527 13.60 -10.40 -32.39
C ASP A 527 13.62 -11.47 -31.29
N TRP A 528 14.81 -11.84 -30.80
CA TRP A 528 14.96 -12.77 -29.68
C TRP A 528 14.44 -12.18 -28.35
N GLY A 529 14.50 -10.86 -28.16
CA GLY A 529 13.94 -10.16 -27.00
C GLY A 529 12.42 -10.19 -27.01
N TYR A 530 11.78 -9.98 -28.17
CA TYR A 530 10.35 -10.21 -28.34
C TYR A 530 9.97 -11.69 -28.13
N GLY A 531 10.81 -12.62 -28.58
CA GLY A 531 10.67 -14.05 -28.33
C GLY A 531 10.67 -14.41 -26.84
N ILE A 532 11.59 -13.83 -26.05
CA ILE A 532 11.62 -13.99 -24.59
C ILE A 532 10.36 -13.39 -23.95
N GLY A 533 9.95 -12.17 -24.33
CA GLY A 533 8.72 -11.56 -23.82
C GLY A 533 7.49 -12.43 -24.04
N TRP A 534 7.30 -12.94 -25.26
CA TRP A 534 6.20 -13.88 -25.56
C TRP A 534 6.33 -15.21 -24.83
N MET A 535 7.54 -15.75 -24.65
CA MET A 535 7.76 -16.96 -23.84
C MET A 535 7.34 -16.75 -22.37
N MET A 536 7.63 -15.58 -21.79
CA MET A 536 7.22 -15.24 -20.43
C MET A 536 5.69 -15.11 -20.31
N ALA A 537 5.04 -14.40 -21.24
CA ALA A 537 3.57 -14.28 -21.27
C ALA A 537 2.87 -15.65 -21.46
N LEU A 538 3.41 -16.50 -22.33
CA LEU A 538 2.89 -17.85 -22.56
C LEU A 538 3.13 -18.78 -21.37
N SER A 539 4.17 -18.56 -20.56
CA SER A 539 4.50 -19.43 -19.42
C SER A 539 3.37 -19.58 -18.40
N SER A 540 2.59 -18.51 -18.16
CA SER A 540 1.39 -18.53 -17.31
C SER A 540 0.14 -18.95 -18.09
N MET A 541 -0.10 -18.38 -19.27
CA MET A 541 -1.28 -18.67 -20.09
C MET A 541 -1.42 -20.17 -20.42
N VAL A 542 -0.30 -20.85 -20.68
CA VAL A 542 -0.29 -22.28 -21.07
C VAL A 542 -0.59 -23.22 -19.88
N CYS A 543 -0.46 -22.76 -18.62
CA CYS A 543 -0.83 -23.55 -17.44
C CYS A 543 -2.32 -23.96 -17.43
N ILE A 544 -3.22 -23.11 -17.95
CA ILE A 544 -4.66 -23.39 -17.98
C ILE A 544 -5.00 -24.57 -18.91
N PRO A 545 -4.69 -24.54 -20.22
CA PRO A 545 -4.97 -25.67 -21.12
C PRO A 545 -4.14 -26.91 -20.77
N LEU A 546 -2.90 -26.78 -20.31
CA LEU A 546 -2.14 -27.95 -19.83
C LEU A 546 -2.78 -28.59 -18.60
N GLY A 547 -3.28 -27.79 -17.64
CA GLY A 547 -4.02 -28.30 -16.48
C GLY A 547 -5.22 -29.13 -16.90
N VAL A 548 -6.05 -28.59 -17.81
CA VAL A 548 -7.20 -29.30 -18.39
C VAL A 548 -6.77 -30.62 -19.04
N ILE A 549 -5.75 -30.61 -19.91
CA ILE A 549 -5.24 -31.80 -20.60
C ILE A 549 -4.70 -32.85 -19.62
N ILE A 550 -3.92 -32.43 -18.61
CA ILE A 550 -3.32 -33.32 -17.61
C ILE A 550 -4.40 -33.99 -16.76
N GLN A 551 -5.44 -33.27 -16.33
CA GLN A 551 -6.52 -33.85 -15.53
C GLN A 551 -7.39 -34.80 -16.37
N LEU A 552 -7.68 -34.45 -17.63
CA LEU A 552 -8.37 -35.35 -18.57
C LEU A 552 -7.57 -36.63 -18.83
N TRP A 553 -6.24 -36.56 -18.93
CA TRP A 553 -5.38 -37.74 -19.17
C TRP A 553 -5.20 -38.61 -17.91
N LYS A 554 -5.19 -38.01 -16.71
CA LYS A 554 -5.11 -38.74 -15.44
C LYS A 554 -6.42 -39.43 -15.02
N THR A 555 -7.57 -38.98 -15.53
CA THR A 555 -8.88 -39.50 -15.12
C THR A 555 -9.18 -40.84 -15.83
N PRO A 556 -9.33 -41.96 -15.11
CA PRO A 556 -9.66 -43.24 -15.74
C PRO A 556 -11.13 -43.27 -16.17
N GLY A 557 -11.36 -43.57 -17.46
CA GLY A 557 -12.69 -43.70 -18.06
C GLY A 557 -12.62 -43.55 -19.59
N SER A 558 -13.75 -43.72 -20.28
CA SER A 558 -13.81 -43.35 -21.69
C SER A 558 -13.87 -41.82 -21.85
N PHE A 559 -13.39 -41.30 -22.98
CA PHE A 559 -13.57 -39.88 -23.30
C PHE A 559 -15.06 -39.50 -23.39
N SER A 560 -15.95 -40.47 -23.65
CA SER A 560 -17.39 -40.25 -23.55
C SER A 560 -17.77 -39.93 -22.11
N GLU A 561 -17.50 -40.79 -21.12
CA GLU A 561 -17.86 -40.57 -19.72
C GLU A 561 -17.25 -39.28 -19.15
N VAL A 562 -15.97 -39.03 -19.41
CA VAL A 562 -15.25 -37.84 -18.92
C VAL A 562 -15.75 -36.56 -19.60
N SER A 563 -16.08 -36.59 -20.90
CA SER A 563 -16.73 -35.46 -21.59
C SER A 563 -18.23 -35.34 -21.25
N LEU A 564 -18.88 -36.43 -20.86
CA LEU A 564 -20.31 -36.48 -20.55
C LEU A 564 -20.62 -35.76 -19.25
N THR A 565 -19.73 -35.79 -18.24
CA THR A 565 -19.89 -34.96 -17.04
C THR A 565 -19.88 -33.47 -17.40
N LEU A 566 -18.95 -33.04 -18.25
CA LEU A 566 -18.88 -31.67 -18.78
C LEU A 566 -20.11 -31.31 -19.62
N ARG A 567 -20.53 -32.20 -20.53
CA ARG A 567 -21.69 -31.98 -21.40
C ARG A 567 -23.01 -31.97 -20.61
N LEU A 568 -23.18 -32.81 -19.60
CA LEU A 568 -24.37 -32.77 -18.72
C LEU A 568 -24.39 -31.47 -17.91
N MET A 569 -23.28 -31.05 -17.31
CA MET A 569 -23.28 -29.78 -16.57
C MET A 569 -23.64 -28.59 -17.48
N LEU A 570 -23.04 -28.51 -18.67
CA LEU A 570 -23.37 -27.45 -19.65
C LEU A 570 -24.79 -27.56 -20.20
N LEU A 571 -25.33 -28.76 -20.46
CA LEU A 571 -26.70 -28.95 -20.95
C LEU A 571 -27.75 -28.69 -19.86
N ILE A 572 -27.53 -29.16 -18.63
CA ILE A 572 -28.40 -28.91 -17.48
C ILE A 572 -28.42 -27.42 -17.16
N HIS A 573 -27.29 -26.72 -17.21
CA HIS A 573 -27.28 -25.27 -17.00
C HIS A 573 -27.85 -24.49 -18.20
N TYR A 574 -27.68 -24.95 -19.45
CA TYR A 574 -28.40 -24.39 -20.62
C TYR A 574 -29.93 -24.57 -20.50
N GLN A 575 -30.39 -25.72 -20.02
CA GLN A 575 -31.80 -25.95 -19.68
C GLN A 575 -32.26 -25.09 -18.49
N SER A 576 -31.43 -24.93 -17.45
CA SER A 576 -31.75 -24.08 -16.30
C SER A 576 -31.82 -22.60 -16.65
N ILE A 577 -30.95 -22.12 -17.54
CA ILE A 577 -30.91 -20.73 -18.03
C ILE A 577 -32.09 -20.46 -18.96
N THR A 578 -32.46 -21.40 -19.85
CA THR A 578 -33.71 -21.27 -20.61
C THR A 578 -34.93 -21.34 -19.69
N GLN A 579 -34.93 -22.17 -18.65
CA GLN A 579 -36.06 -22.26 -17.72
C GLN A 579 -36.22 -21.02 -16.82
N SER A 580 -35.13 -20.35 -16.41
CA SER A 580 -35.20 -19.09 -15.66
C SER A 580 -35.56 -17.90 -16.56
N THR A 581 -34.92 -17.75 -17.72
CA THR A 581 -35.23 -16.65 -18.67
C THR A 581 -36.64 -16.74 -19.25
N PHE A 582 -37.22 -17.93 -19.42
CA PHE A 582 -38.60 -18.10 -19.89
C PHE A 582 -39.67 -17.80 -18.83
N SER A 583 -39.28 -17.52 -17.58
CA SER A 583 -40.21 -17.14 -16.50
C SER A 583 -40.71 -15.69 -16.59
N GLU A 584 -39.95 -14.80 -17.24
CA GLU A 584 -40.23 -13.34 -17.25
C GLU A 584 -40.76 -12.82 -18.59
N VAL A 585 -40.78 -13.65 -19.65
CA VAL A 585 -41.12 -13.22 -21.01
C VAL A 585 -42.60 -13.46 -21.35
N SER A 586 -43.25 -12.40 -21.82
CA SER A 586 -44.70 -12.32 -22.06
C SER A 586 -45.28 -13.41 -22.98
N LEU A 587 -46.55 -13.76 -22.71
CA LEU A 587 -47.35 -14.78 -23.41
C LEU A 587 -47.36 -14.62 -24.93
N THR A 588 -47.27 -13.37 -25.44
CA THR A 588 -47.28 -13.06 -26.88
C THR A 588 -46.11 -13.70 -27.65
N LEU A 589 -44.93 -13.85 -27.03
CA LEU A 589 -43.80 -14.54 -27.67
C LEU A 589 -44.03 -16.06 -27.75
N ARG A 590 -44.74 -16.64 -26.77
CA ARG A 590 -45.00 -18.08 -26.70
C ARG A 590 -45.88 -18.55 -27.88
N LEU A 591 -46.84 -17.73 -28.31
CA LEU A 591 -47.65 -18.01 -29.50
C LEU A 591 -46.83 -17.97 -30.80
N MET A 592 -45.98 -16.95 -30.97
CA MET A 592 -45.11 -16.82 -32.14
C MET A 592 -44.13 -18.00 -32.28
N LEU A 593 -43.51 -18.42 -31.17
CA LEU A 593 -42.58 -19.55 -31.16
C LEU A 593 -43.27 -20.89 -31.43
N LEU A 594 -44.50 -21.11 -30.94
CA LEU A 594 -45.26 -22.33 -31.24
C LEU A 594 -45.63 -22.46 -32.72
N ILE A 595 -46.08 -21.36 -33.35
CA ILE A 595 -46.40 -21.32 -34.78
C ILE A 595 -45.14 -21.64 -35.62
N HIS A 596 -43.96 -21.17 -35.20
CA HIS A 596 -42.72 -21.43 -35.93
C HIS A 596 -42.20 -22.86 -35.71
N TYR A 597 -42.27 -23.39 -34.47
CA TYR A 597 -41.79 -24.73 -34.10
C TYR A 597 -42.45 -25.84 -34.92
N GLN A 598 -43.75 -25.71 -35.22
CA GLN A 598 -44.50 -26.70 -35.98
C GLN A 598 -44.14 -26.75 -37.48
N SER A 599 -43.33 -25.80 -37.98
CA SER A 599 -42.90 -25.72 -39.38
C SER A 599 -41.51 -26.31 -39.66
N ILE A 600 -40.77 -26.72 -38.63
CA ILE A 600 -39.30 -26.93 -38.72
C ILE A 600 -38.90 -28.40 -38.95
N THR A 601 -39.84 -29.35 -38.93
CA THR A 601 -39.58 -30.80 -38.95
C THR A 601 -39.21 -31.42 -40.30
N GLN A 602 -39.04 -30.65 -41.40
CA GLN A 602 -38.85 -31.24 -42.74
C GLN A 602 -37.84 -30.53 -43.67
N SER A 603 -36.93 -29.69 -43.16
CA SER A 603 -35.88 -29.03 -43.96
C SER A 603 -34.59 -28.85 -43.16
N THR A 604 -33.50 -29.54 -43.57
CA THR A 604 -32.25 -29.61 -42.78
C THR A 604 -30.98 -29.60 -43.62
N PHE A 605 -30.58 -28.42 -44.13
CA PHE A 605 -29.16 -28.00 -44.13
C PHE A 605 -29.01 -26.49 -44.41
N SER A 606 -29.70 -26.00 -45.44
CA SER A 606 -29.65 -24.58 -45.85
C SER A 606 -30.14 -23.65 -44.75
N GLU A 607 -31.31 -23.96 -44.18
CA GLU A 607 -31.92 -23.13 -43.14
C GLU A 607 -31.11 -23.14 -41.84
N VAL A 608 -30.43 -24.24 -41.46
CA VAL A 608 -29.57 -24.25 -40.26
C VAL A 608 -28.43 -23.22 -40.38
N SER A 609 -27.85 -23.05 -41.58
CA SER A 609 -26.87 -21.99 -41.86
C SER A 609 -27.49 -20.60 -41.78
N LEU A 610 -28.73 -20.43 -42.26
CA LEU A 610 -29.47 -19.18 -42.16
C LEU A 610 -29.85 -18.85 -40.71
N THR A 611 -30.34 -19.82 -39.91
CA THR A 611 -30.68 -19.66 -38.49
C THR A 611 -29.44 -19.42 -37.64
N LEU A 612 -28.29 -20.05 -37.94
CA LEU A 612 -27.03 -19.72 -37.27
C LEU A 612 -26.55 -18.31 -37.63
N ARG A 613 -26.64 -17.90 -38.91
CA ARG A 613 -26.32 -16.52 -39.33
C ARG A 613 -27.29 -15.51 -38.76
N LEU A 614 -28.58 -15.85 -38.64
CA LEU A 614 -29.61 -14.99 -38.08
C LEU A 614 -29.51 -14.93 -36.54
N MET A 615 -29.15 -16.02 -35.85
CA MET A 615 -28.79 -15.98 -34.43
C MET A 615 -27.50 -15.20 -34.21
N LEU A 616 -26.46 -15.37 -35.03
CA LEU A 616 -25.25 -14.53 -34.94
C LEU A 616 -25.56 -13.07 -35.24
N LEU A 617 -26.44 -12.77 -36.20
CA LEU A 617 -26.88 -11.41 -36.49
C LEU A 617 -27.74 -10.85 -35.35
N ILE A 618 -28.68 -11.62 -34.79
CA ILE A 618 -29.53 -11.20 -33.68
C ILE A 618 -28.73 -11.07 -32.38
N VAL A 619 -27.81 -11.99 -32.08
CA VAL A 619 -26.90 -11.87 -30.92
C VAL A 619 -25.91 -10.73 -31.15
N THR A 620 -25.36 -10.54 -32.35
CA THR A 620 -24.49 -9.39 -32.62
C THR A 620 -25.27 -8.09 -32.61
N LEU A 621 -26.52 -8.05 -33.10
CA LEU A 621 -27.38 -6.86 -33.08
C LEU A 621 -27.91 -6.57 -31.67
N ILE A 622 -28.27 -7.58 -30.87
CA ILE A 622 -28.65 -7.41 -29.47
C ILE A 622 -27.42 -7.04 -28.65
N VAL A 623 -26.26 -7.66 -28.83
CA VAL A 623 -25.03 -7.26 -28.13
C VAL A 623 -24.58 -5.88 -28.58
N THR A 624 -24.61 -5.53 -29.87
CA THR A 624 -24.25 -4.17 -30.32
C THR A 624 -25.32 -3.14 -30.02
N LEU A 625 -26.61 -3.46 -29.96
CA LEU A 625 -27.66 -2.51 -29.55
C LEU A 625 -27.70 -2.37 -28.04
N ILE A 626 -27.54 -3.44 -27.25
CA ILE A 626 -27.39 -3.35 -25.80
C ILE A 626 -26.06 -2.66 -25.48
N VAL A 627 -24.93 -3.02 -26.09
CA VAL A 627 -23.66 -2.32 -25.87
C VAL A 627 -23.74 -0.89 -26.38
N THR A 628 -24.30 -0.55 -27.55
CA THR A 628 -24.38 0.87 -27.97
C THR A 628 -25.47 1.65 -27.23
N LEU A 629 -26.60 1.06 -26.83
CA LEU A 629 -27.63 1.77 -26.05
C LEU A 629 -27.24 1.87 -24.57
N ILE A 630 -26.70 0.82 -23.95
CA ILE A 630 -26.11 0.90 -22.61
C ILE A 630 -24.88 1.79 -22.66
N VAL A 631 -23.92 1.64 -23.58
CA VAL A 631 -22.76 2.55 -23.64
C VAL A 631 -23.18 3.95 -24.03
N THR A 632 -24.16 4.24 -24.89
CA THR A 632 -24.57 5.65 -25.13
C THR A 632 -25.45 6.22 -24.02
N LEU A 633 -26.32 5.45 -23.38
CA LEU A 633 -27.12 5.91 -22.24
C LEU A 633 -26.27 6.03 -20.98
N ILE A 634 -25.36 5.09 -20.72
CA ILE A 634 -24.34 5.19 -19.68
C ILE A 634 -23.33 6.28 -20.04
N VAL A 635 -22.83 6.42 -21.28
CA VAL A 635 -21.95 7.56 -21.64
C VAL A 635 -22.69 8.88 -21.47
N THR A 636 -23.93 9.03 -21.92
CA THR A 636 -24.62 10.32 -21.79
C THR A 636 -25.06 10.59 -20.35
N LEU A 637 -25.62 9.60 -19.64
CA LEU A 637 -26.01 9.75 -18.24
C LEU A 637 -24.80 9.84 -17.32
N ILE A 638 -23.78 8.99 -17.46
CA ILE A 638 -22.53 9.09 -16.70
C ILE A 638 -21.73 10.31 -17.14
N VAL A 639 -21.55 10.70 -18.40
CA VAL A 639 -20.81 11.95 -18.72
C VAL A 639 -21.59 13.18 -18.30
N THR A 640 -22.92 13.23 -18.39
CA THR A 640 -23.66 14.39 -17.84
C THR A 640 -23.69 14.37 -16.31
N LEU A 641 -23.95 13.24 -15.66
CA LEU A 641 -23.93 13.10 -14.21
C LEU A 641 -22.52 13.24 -13.65
N ILE A 642 -21.46 12.78 -14.31
CA ILE A 642 -20.07 12.96 -13.90
C ILE A 642 -19.58 14.35 -14.25
N VAL A 643 -19.88 14.95 -15.40
CA VAL A 643 -19.47 16.36 -15.61
C VAL A 643 -20.23 17.27 -14.64
N THR A 644 -21.52 17.06 -14.38
CA THR A 644 -22.24 17.87 -13.38
C THR A 644 -21.86 17.52 -11.94
N LEU A 645 -21.78 16.24 -11.55
CA LEU A 645 -21.38 15.83 -10.21
C LEU A 645 -19.88 16.05 -9.97
N ILE A 646 -18.96 15.73 -10.87
CA ILE A 646 -17.54 16.11 -10.70
C ILE A 646 -17.37 17.63 -10.74
N VAL A 647 -18.04 18.42 -11.57
CA VAL A 647 -17.89 19.89 -11.46
C VAL A 647 -18.51 20.43 -10.16
N THR A 648 -19.71 20.01 -9.79
CA THR A 648 -20.36 20.49 -8.54
C THR A 648 -19.72 19.91 -7.29
N LEU A 649 -19.29 18.65 -7.27
CA LEU A 649 -18.58 18.00 -6.17
C LEU A 649 -17.11 18.39 -6.15
N ILE A 650 -16.41 18.68 -7.25
CA ILE A 650 -15.09 19.34 -7.17
C ILE A 650 -15.30 20.72 -6.57
N VAL A 651 -16.19 21.55 -7.11
CA VAL A 651 -16.33 22.93 -6.60
C VAL A 651 -16.82 22.93 -5.15
N THR A 652 -17.81 22.09 -4.78
CA THR A 652 -18.28 22.04 -3.39
C THR A 652 -17.39 21.21 -2.47
N LEU A 653 -16.91 20.02 -2.84
CA LEU A 653 -16.02 19.22 -1.97
C LEU A 653 -14.61 19.79 -1.93
N ILE A 654 -14.00 20.30 -3.02
CA ILE A 654 -12.71 21.00 -2.88
C ILE A 654 -12.89 22.26 -2.04
N VAL A 655 -13.88 23.14 -2.29
CA VAL A 655 -14.02 24.34 -1.45
C VAL A 655 -14.40 23.99 -0.01
N THR A 656 -15.39 23.11 0.24
CA THR A 656 -15.79 22.77 1.62
C THR A 656 -14.80 21.84 2.31
N LEU A 657 -14.25 20.81 1.68
CA LEU A 657 -13.26 19.93 2.30
C LEU A 657 -11.90 20.60 2.42
N ILE A 658 -11.42 21.40 1.45
CA ILE A 658 -10.19 22.17 1.69
C ILE A 658 -10.43 23.21 2.79
N VAL A 659 -11.49 24.03 2.75
CA VAL A 659 -11.70 25.02 3.82
C VAL A 659 -11.94 24.36 5.17
N THR A 660 -12.81 23.35 5.29
CA THR A 660 -13.07 22.70 6.58
C THR A 660 -11.95 21.79 7.03
N LEU A 661 -11.33 20.97 6.17
CA LEU A 661 -10.24 20.09 6.57
C LEU A 661 -8.94 20.87 6.78
N ILE A 662 -8.59 21.89 5.98
CA ILE A 662 -7.44 22.74 6.30
C ILE A 662 -7.70 23.52 7.58
N VAL A 663 -8.83 24.22 7.73
CA VAL A 663 -9.06 25.00 8.96
C VAL A 663 -9.18 24.09 10.19
N THR A 664 -9.93 22.99 10.14
CA THR A 664 -10.04 22.09 11.31
C THR A 664 -8.77 21.27 11.53
N LEU A 665 -8.20 20.61 10.52
CA LEU A 665 -7.02 19.76 10.72
C LEU A 665 -5.75 20.58 10.95
N ILE A 666 -5.51 21.70 10.25
CA ILE A 666 -4.33 22.52 10.58
C ILE A 666 -4.50 23.18 11.95
N VAL A 667 -5.65 23.78 12.30
CA VAL A 667 -5.80 24.38 13.63
C VAL A 667 -5.76 23.31 14.73
N THR A 668 -6.48 22.19 14.60
CA THR A 668 -6.42 21.14 15.64
C THR A 668 -5.08 20.42 15.67
N LEU A 669 -4.47 20.04 14.54
CA LEU A 669 -3.19 19.33 14.55
C LEU A 669 -2.03 20.24 14.92
N ILE A 670 -1.96 21.49 14.44
CA ILE A 670 -0.90 22.42 14.88
C ILE A 670 -1.10 22.78 16.35
N VAL A 671 -2.30 23.15 16.80
CA VAL A 671 -2.51 23.50 18.22
C VAL A 671 -2.27 22.28 19.12
N THR A 672 -2.83 21.10 18.81
CA THR A 672 -2.60 19.92 19.64
C THR A 672 -1.15 19.42 19.56
N LEU A 673 -0.54 19.30 18.38
CA LEU A 673 0.83 18.78 18.27
C LEU A 673 1.85 19.77 18.80
N ILE A 674 1.75 21.08 18.51
CA ILE A 674 2.68 22.07 19.09
C ILE A 674 2.46 22.20 20.59
N VAL A 675 1.22 22.35 21.09
CA VAL A 675 1.01 22.49 22.54
C VAL A 675 1.39 21.20 23.27
N THR A 676 0.96 20.02 22.81
CA THR A 676 1.34 18.77 23.50
C THR A 676 2.83 18.45 23.35
N LEU A 677 3.44 18.57 22.17
CA LEU A 677 4.86 18.24 22.00
C LEU A 677 5.76 19.26 22.70
N ILE A 678 5.49 20.57 22.60
CA ILE A 678 6.30 21.57 23.30
C ILE A 678 6.09 21.48 24.81
N VAL A 679 4.84 21.39 25.31
CA VAL A 679 4.63 21.29 26.76
C VAL A 679 5.17 19.96 27.30
N THR A 680 4.92 18.82 26.67
CA THR A 680 5.48 17.54 27.17
C THR A 680 6.99 17.49 27.03
N LEU A 681 7.60 17.92 25.92
CA LEU A 681 9.05 17.88 25.76
C LEU A 681 9.74 18.90 26.69
N ILE A 682 9.26 20.13 26.82
CA ILE A 682 9.85 21.12 27.74
C ILE A 682 9.63 20.67 29.19
N VAL A 683 8.42 20.27 29.59
CA VAL A 683 8.18 19.83 30.99
C VAL A 683 8.95 18.56 31.31
N THR A 684 8.96 17.54 30.45
CA THR A 684 9.74 16.33 30.73
C THR A 684 11.24 16.57 30.69
N LEU A 685 11.78 17.35 29.73
CA LEU A 685 13.21 17.63 29.66
C LEU A 685 13.67 18.53 30.81
N ILE A 686 12.93 19.60 31.16
CA ILE A 686 13.29 20.45 32.30
C ILE A 686 13.13 19.69 33.62
N VAL A 687 12.04 18.96 33.85
CA VAL A 687 11.85 18.19 35.09
C VAL A 687 12.89 17.07 35.20
N THR A 688 13.16 16.30 34.13
CA THR A 688 14.20 15.26 34.20
C THR A 688 15.60 15.85 34.35
N LEU A 689 15.94 16.97 33.68
CA LEU A 689 17.24 17.62 33.83
C LEU A 689 17.41 18.21 35.23
N ILE A 690 16.40 18.92 35.76
CA ILE A 690 16.47 19.50 37.11
C ILE A 690 16.50 18.38 38.17
N VAL A 691 15.65 17.36 38.07
CA VAL A 691 15.66 16.24 39.03
C VAL A 691 16.96 15.46 38.94
N THR A 692 17.48 15.15 37.75
CA THR A 692 18.77 14.42 37.65
C THR A 692 19.94 15.28 38.09
N LEU A 693 19.98 16.59 37.79
CA LEU A 693 21.03 17.49 38.26
C LEU A 693 20.99 17.67 39.78
N ILE A 694 19.81 17.90 40.37
CA ILE A 694 19.67 18.06 41.83
C ILE A 694 19.96 16.74 42.55
N VAL A 695 19.42 15.61 42.08
CA VAL A 695 19.69 14.29 42.70
C VAL A 695 21.15 13.92 42.56
N THR A 696 21.79 14.10 41.39
CA THR A 696 23.22 13.80 41.25
C THR A 696 24.09 14.74 42.07
N LEU A 697 23.79 16.05 42.13
CA LEU A 697 24.57 17.00 42.90
C LEU A 697 24.43 16.78 44.41
N ILE A 698 23.22 16.49 44.91
CA ILE A 698 22.99 16.10 46.32
C ILE A 698 23.65 14.76 46.64
N VAL A 699 23.49 13.73 45.80
CA VAL A 699 24.12 12.42 46.04
C VAL A 699 25.65 12.53 45.99
N THR A 700 26.21 13.30 45.05
CA THR A 700 27.66 13.50 44.98
C THR A 700 28.15 14.29 46.19
N LEU A 701 27.45 15.35 46.61
CA LEU A 701 27.82 16.14 47.79
C LEU A 701 27.73 15.33 49.09
N ILE A 702 26.71 14.47 49.24
CA ILE A 702 26.59 13.56 50.38
C ILE A 702 27.70 12.49 50.32
N VAL A 703 27.99 11.93 49.16
CA VAL A 703 29.08 10.94 48.99
C VAL A 703 30.45 11.58 49.24
N THR A 704 30.70 12.83 48.83
CA THR A 704 31.94 13.52 49.19
C THR A 704 31.99 13.85 50.67
N LEU A 705 30.93 14.39 51.30
CA LEU A 705 30.95 14.66 52.74
C LEU A 705 31.09 13.39 53.61
N ILE A 706 30.54 12.25 53.15
CA ILE A 706 30.76 10.94 53.79
C ILE A 706 32.18 10.41 53.52
N ALA A 707 32.75 10.64 52.34
CA ALA A 707 34.14 10.30 52.05
C ALA A 707 35.10 11.15 52.87
N ASP A 708 34.91 12.47 52.90
CA ASP A 708 35.70 13.47 53.62
C ASP A 708 35.68 13.16 55.13
N SER A 709 34.51 12.95 55.73
CA SER A 709 34.42 12.54 57.15
C SER A 709 34.99 11.14 57.44
N HIS A 710 35.02 10.23 56.46
CA HIS A 710 35.75 8.97 56.57
C HIS A 710 37.27 9.11 56.37
N THR A 711 37.75 10.10 55.61
CA THR A 711 39.18 10.40 55.53
C THR A 711 39.67 11.18 56.73
N ASP A 712 38.92 12.13 57.26
CA ASP A 712 39.28 12.89 58.46
C ASP A 712 39.34 11.97 59.68
N SER A 713 38.30 11.13 59.89
CA SER A 713 38.33 10.12 60.96
C SER A 713 39.43 9.05 60.80
N HIS A 714 39.96 8.81 59.60
CA HIS A 714 41.14 7.98 59.37
C HIS A 714 42.47 8.74 59.37
N ALA A 715 42.47 10.06 59.24
CA ALA A 715 43.65 10.92 59.31
C ALA A 715 43.94 11.31 60.76
N ASP A 716 42.97 11.87 61.47
CA ASP A 716 43.09 12.31 62.87
C ASP A 716 43.51 11.13 63.76
N SER A 717 42.85 9.97 63.59
CA SER A 717 43.18 8.74 64.35
C SER A 717 44.56 8.14 64.05
N HIS A 718 45.25 8.62 63.01
CA HIS A 718 46.63 8.23 62.65
C HIS A 718 47.67 9.36 62.83
N ILE A 719 47.23 10.61 63.06
CA ILE A 719 48.09 11.79 63.19
C ILE A 719 48.21 12.20 64.66
N ASP A 720 47.12 12.26 65.41
CA ASP A 720 47.16 12.65 66.84
C ASP A 720 47.99 11.67 67.68
N CYS A 721 47.92 10.36 67.35
CA CYS A 721 48.74 9.33 68.01
C CYS A 721 50.25 9.45 67.75
N HIS A 722 50.69 10.39 66.89
CA HIS A 722 52.09 10.71 66.65
C HIS A 722 52.47 12.17 66.99
N ALA A 723 51.53 13.13 66.91
CA ALA A 723 51.77 14.54 67.22
C ALA A 723 51.91 14.82 68.74
N ASP A 724 51.08 14.17 69.57
CA ASP A 724 50.98 14.40 71.03
C ASP A 724 52.22 14.01 71.85
N SER A 725 53.31 13.60 71.19
CA SER A 725 54.59 13.28 71.83
C SER A 725 55.61 14.43 71.82
N HIS A 726 55.35 15.52 71.09
CA HIS A 726 56.38 16.53 70.76
C HIS A 726 55.98 18.01 70.83
N ALA A 727 54.70 18.36 71.02
CA ALA A 727 54.22 19.75 70.95
C ALA A 727 53.91 20.41 72.31
N ASP A 728 54.16 19.75 73.45
CA ASP A 728 53.80 20.20 74.80
C ASP A 728 54.78 21.28 75.35
N SER A 729 55.01 22.33 74.54
CA SER A 729 55.89 23.45 74.86
C SER A 729 55.33 24.81 74.37
N HIS A 730 54.20 25.19 74.99
CA HIS A 730 53.99 26.48 75.65
C HIS A 730 54.31 27.84 74.97
N ALA A 731 53.39 28.77 75.24
CA ALA A 731 53.50 30.24 75.21
C ALA A 731 53.54 30.90 73.82
N ASP A 732 52.56 31.70 73.41
CA ASP A 732 51.92 32.88 74.04
C ASP A 732 52.73 34.19 73.94
N SER A 733 52.55 34.92 72.84
CA SER A 733 52.55 36.40 72.81
C SER A 733 51.95 36.87 71.48
N HIS A 734 50.68 37.31 71.42
CA HIS A 734 50.11 38.61 71.87
C HIS A 734 50.27 39.77 70.86
N THR A 735 49.13 40.43 70.54
CA THR A 735 48.97 41.88 70.22
C THR A 735 49.66 42.49 68.99
N ASP A 736 49.15 43.55 68.33
CA ASP A 736 47.75 43.99 68.08
C ASP A 736 47.72 45.05 66.93
N SER A 737 46.53 45.49 66.55
CA SER A 737 46.13 46.65 65.69
C SER A 737 47.14 47.79 65.34
N HIS A 738 47.11 48.33 64.10
CA HIS A 738 46.75 49.74 63.75
C HIS A 738 47.04 50.20 62.28
N ALA A 739 46.26 51.20 61.79
CA ALA A 739 46.56 52.20 60.71
C ALA A 739 46.75 51.69 59.24
N ASP A 740 46.60 52.40 58.09
CA ASP A 740 46.00 53.69 57.62
C ASP A 740 45.96 53.65 56.03
N SER A 741 45.52 54.59 55.16
CA SER A 741 44.93 55.96 55.18
C SER A 741 44.08 56.26 53.91
N HIS A 742 43.67 57.52 53.68
CA HIS A 742 43.14 58.10 52.41
C HIS A 742 44.29 58.57 51.45
N THR A 743 44.17 59.32 50.32
CA THR A 743 43.18 60.30 49.75
C THR A 743 43.37 60.45 48.21
N ASP A 744 42.50 61.10 47.40
CA ASP A 744 42.35 62.56 47.10
C ASP A 744 40.96 62.80 46.42
N CYS A 745 40.11 63.84 46.65
CA CYS A 745 40.21 65.33 46.68
C CYS A 745 40.23 66.00 45.27
N HIS A 746 39.55 67.11 44.91
CA HIS A 746 38.48 68.04 45.41
C HIS A 746 38.03 68.92 44.17
N ALA A 747 37.11 69.90 44.07
CA ALA A 747 36.08 70.62 44.86
C ALA A 747 35.22 71.51 43.89
N ASP A 748 34.10 72.19 44.20
CA ASP A 748 32.89 71.88 45.02
C ASP A 748 31.72 72.91 44.76
N SER A 749 30.46 72.45 44.89
CA SER A 749 29.19 73.14 45.26
C SER A 749 28.67 74.49 44.64
N HIS A 750 27.36 74.54 44.27
CA HIS A 750 26.41 75.62 44.65
C HIS A 750 24.93 75.35 44.23
N ILE A 751 23.98 75.43 45.21
CA ILE A 751 22.58 75.97 45.20
C ILE A 751 21.62 75.63 44.01
N ASP A 752 20.51 74.87 44.19
CA ASP A 752 19.13 75.22 44.68
C ASP A 752 18.26 76.03 43.67
N CYS A 753 16.91 75.96 43.56
CA CYS A 753 15.81 75.44 44.43
C CYS A 753 14.46 75.21 43.65
N HIS A 754 13.33 75.00 44.37
CA HIS A 754 11.90 74.78 43.96
C HIS A 754 11.47 73.31 43.74
N ALA A 755 10.45 72.68 44.39
CA ALA A 755 9.27 73.10 45.19
C ALA A 755 8.09 73.69 44.37
N ASP A 756 6.79 73.42 44.56
CA ASP A 756 5.92 72.89 45.66
C ASP A 756 4.61 72.27 45.07
N SER A 757 3.67 71.55 45.73
CA SER A 757 3.57 70.79 47.01
C SER A 757 2.23 69.95 47.02
N HIS A 758 1.62 69.68 48.20
CA HIS A 758 0.33 68.97 48.51
C HIS A 758 0.27 67.42 48.37
N ALA A 759 -0.53 66.66 49.14
CA ALA A 759 -1.00 66.70 50.55
C ALA A 759 -1.86 65.43 50.87
N ASP A 760 -1.65 64.79 52.02
CA ASP A 760 -2.60 64.18 53.01
C ASP A 760 -3.99 63.60 52.57
N SER A 761 -4.54 62.49 53.11
CA SER A 761 -4.17 61.63 54.27
C SER A 761 -5.10 60.37 54.43
N HIS A 762 -4.78 59.50 55.41
CA HIS A 762 -5.64 58.54 56.16
C HIS A 762 -6.07 57.15 55.61
N ALA A 763 -5.79 56.12 56.45
CA ALA A 763 -6.61 54.94 56.84
C ALA A 763 -7.07 53.88 55.79
N ASP A 764 -7.14 52.57 56.09
CA ASP A 764 -6.71 51.79 57.27
C ASP A 764 -6.56 50.27 56.97
N CYS A 765 -5.77 49.55 57.80
CA CYS A 765 -5.76 48.09 58.13
C CYS A 765 -5.87 47.02 56.97
N HIS A 766 -5.00 46.00 56.80
CA HIS A 766 -4.71 44.85 57.69
C HIS A 766 -3.77 43.81 57.00
N ALA A 767 -3.02 43.02 57.81
CA ALA A 767 -2.54 41.63 57.60
C ALA A 767 -1.58 41.27 56.43
N ASP A 768 -0.61 40.35 56.57
CA ASP A 768 0.04 39.70 57.75
C ASP A 768 1.41 39.13 57.32
N SER A 769 2.41 39.06 58.21
CA SER A 769 3.72 38.45 57.90
C SER A 769 4.61 38.14 59.11
N HIS A 770 4.82 36.85 59.39
CA HIS A 770 5.82 36.19 60.27
C HIS A 770 5.70 34.67 60.03
N ALA A 771 6.57 33.73 60.43
CA ALA A 771 8.01 33.63 60.70
C ALA A 771 8.22 32.21 61.31
N ASP A 772 9.09 31.40 60.72
CA ASP A 772 9.84 30.20 61.16
C ASP A 772 9.43 29.25 62.34
N SER A 773 9.84 27.98 62.17
CA SER A 773 10.28 27.00 63.21
C SER A 773 9.20 26.18 63.96
N HIS A 774 9.47 25.02 64.62
CA HIS A 774 10.71 24.30 64.99
C HIS A 774 10.50 22.75 65.14
N ALA A 775 11.58 21.96 64.92
CA ALA A 775 12.04 20.75 65.67
C ALA A 775 11.28 19.37 65.73
N ASP A 776 12.09 18.30 65.69
CA ASP A 776 12.08 17.00 66.44
C ASP A 776 10.91 15.97 66.36
N SER A 777 11.08 14.65 66.55
CA SER A 777 12.26 13.72 66.49
C SER A 777 11.85 12.21 66.55
N HIS A 778 12.82 11.30 66.29
CA HIS A 778 12.93 9.86 66.70
C HIS A 778 11.96 8.72 66.22
N ALA A 779 12.58 7.67 65.65
CA ALA A 779 12.42 6.20 65.90
C ALA A 779 11.05 5.49 65.62
N ASP A 780 10.92 4.16 65.41
CA ASP A 780 11.89 3.06 65.23
C ASP A 780 11.29 1.86 64.43
N SER A 781 12.13 0.88 64.06
CA SER A 781 11.92 -0.57 63.80
C SER A 781 10.59 -1.16 63.24
N HIS A 782 10.75 -2.12 62.30
CA HIS A 782 10.00 -3.39 62.08
C HIS A 782 8.53 -3.57 62.54
N ILE A 783 7.72 -4.23 61.67
CA ILE A 783 6.85 -5.35 62.10
C ILE A 783 6.47 -6.27 60.92
N ASP A 784 6.36 -7.57 61.16
CA ASP A 784 5.94 -8.59 60.19
C ASP A 784 4.40 -8.72 60.07
N SER A 785 3.94 -9.19 58.91
CA SER A 785 2.51 -9.44 58.63
C SER A 785 2.00 -10.76 59.23
N HIS A 786 0.82 -10.76 59.87
CA HIS A 786 0.06 -12.01 60.10
C HIS A 786 -1.48 -11.82 60.25
N THR A 787 -2.21 -12.87 59.84
CA THR A 787 -3.57 -13.31 60.26
C THR A 787 -4.83 -12.48 59.96
N ASP A 788 -5.57 -12.92 58.93
CA ASP A 788 -6.91 -13.54 59.01
C ASP A 788 -8.18 -12.83 59.57
N SER A 789 -8.96 -12.20 58.67
CA SER A 789 -10.40 -12.53 58.40
C SER A 789 -11.49 -12.31 59.52
N PRO A 790 -12.80 -12.67 59.36
CA PRO A 790 -13.69 -12.83 58.17
C PRO A 790 -15.13 -12.20 58.29
N THR A 791 -15.89 -12.15 57.18
CA THR A 791 -17.40 -12.30 57.07
C THR A 791 -18.39 -11.23 57.64
N PRO A 792 -19.73 -11.25 57.36
CA PRO A 792 -20.49 -11.61 56.11
C PRO A 792 -21.79 -10.78 55.78
N VAL A 793 -22.30 -10.89 54.51
CA VAL A 793 -23.76 -10.86 54.09
C VAL A 793 -24.48 -9.46 54.20
N SER A 794 -25.57 -9.07 53.49
CA SER A 794 -26.81 -9.74 53.02
C SER A 794 -27.50 -9.18 51.72
N LEU A 795 -28.72 -9.68 51.44
CA LEU A 795 -29.77 -9.30 50.46
C LEU A 795 -30.25 -7.82 50.53
N SER A 796 -30.98 -7.21 49.56
CA SER A 796 -32.12 -7.73 48.77
C SER A 796 -32.40 -7.05 47.40
N ALA A 797 -33.45 -7.51 46.71
CA ALA A 797 -33.80 -7.20 45.32
C ALA A 797 -34.45 -5.81 45.07
N HIS A 798 -34.38 -5.34 43.82
CA HIS A 798 -35.57 -5.35 42.95
C HIS A 798 -35.22 -5.53 41.46
#